data_AF-A0A178VMM5-F1
#
_entry.id   AF-A0A178VMM5-F1
#
_cell.length_a   1.000
_cell.length_b   1.000
_cell.length_c   1.000
_cell.angle_alpha   90.00
_cell.angle_beta   90.00
_cell.angle_gamma   90.00
#
_symmetry.space_group_name_H-M   'P 1'
#
loop_
_entity.id
_entity.type
_entity.pdbx_description
1 polymer ?
#
loop_
_entity_poly.entity_id
_entity_poly.type
_entity_poly.pdbx_seq_one_letter_code
_entity_poly.pdbx_strand_id
1 'polypeptide(L)'
;MDLVSSLPDELLYQILSFLNTKEAALTSILSKRWRYLIAFVSCIEIDDSANKPKRKGNRQRFMDFVDRVLALQGDSPIKKFSLKLPRECINEINRISSAFLWSGPELNPKKAKVSWDEICKPKKEGGLGLRSLREANEVSSLKLIWRLLSCQDSLWVKWTRMNLLKKESFWSIGTHSTLGSWIRRRLLKHREVAKSFCKIEVNNGVNTSFWFDNWSEKGPLINLTGARGAIEMGISRHMTLAEAWSRRRRRRHRVEILNEFEEILLQKYQHRNIELEDAILWRGKEDVFKARFSTKDTWNHIRTSSNQRAWHKGVWFAHATPKFSFCAWLAIRNRLSTGDRMMTWNNGTPTTCVFCSSPMETRDHLFFQCCYSSEIWTSIAKNVYKDRFSTKWSAVVNYISDSQPDRIQSFLSSGQFQSLLSACPVLEALDLANVRCLYRNHEIETVSSASLKNLTMKCSRVYLFDTPNLVCLNYTAFVHDNFPLVNLEYLVDAQIKLLSIRKNHVFPNLGNVRKLMHTVTNVKKLYLSPRTLGIVLGLCSHAMPVFNNLTYLAIETSVDTAWQAMPVLLKTCSHLETLVIKGGLLHCVTFDCGDACNCISREEKCRSLASFPVKRLEIREFQGQLREKNMIKHFLYYLPCLKEMDIYVKDDLPQLSSDFNLFNDLSGRPNVKIKVHGSLT
;
A
#
# COMPACT_ATOMS: atom_id res chain seq x y z
N MET A 1 -33.27 3.77 -53.98
CA MET A 1 -33.30 4.67 -52.80
C MET A 1 -32.65 3.94 -51.64
N ASP A 2 -31.62 4.52 -51.03
CA ASP A 2 -30.97 3.93 -49.85
C ASP A 2 -31.87 4.09 -48.63
N LEU A 3 -32.72 3.08 -48.39
CA LEU A 3 -33.70 3.02 -47.30
C LEU A 3 -33.05 3.09 -45.90
N VAL A 4 -31.78 2.74 -45.79
CA VAL A 4 -31.04 2.79 -44.52
C VAL A 4 -30.55 4.21 -44.27
N SER A 5 -30.08 4.92 -45.31
CA SER A 5 -29.72 6.34 -45.21
C SER A 5 -30.91 7.28 -44.96
N SER A 6 -32.15 6.82 -45.07
CA SER A 6 -33.35 7.59 -44.69
C SER A 6 -33.77 7.43 -43.22
N LEU A 7 -33.11 6.57 -42.43
CA LEU A 7 -33.45 6.39 -41.01
C LEU A 7 -33.07 7.64 -40.17
N PRO A 8 -33.80 7.92 -39.07
CA PRO A 8 -33.39 8.88 -38.04
C PRO A 8 -32.02 8.56 -37.45
N ASP A 9 -31.28 9.60 -37.04
CA ASP A 9 -29.91 9.45 -36.54
C ASP A 9 -29.85 8.56 -35.28
N GLU A 10 -30.89 8.57 -34.44
CA GLU A 10 -31.01 7.71 -33.25
C GLU A 10 -30.97 6.22 -33.61
N LEU A 11 -31.64 5.83 -34.70
CA LEU A 11 -31.65 4.45 -35.19
C LEU A 11 -30.32 4.11 -35.86
N LEU A 12 -29.69 5.06 -36.55
CA LEU A 12 -28.36 4.89 -37.12
C LEU A 12 -27.29 4.71 -36.02
N TYR A 13 -27.37 5.48 -34.93
CA TYR A 13 -26.50 5.32 -33.76
C TYR A 13 -26.71 3.97 -33.09
N GLN A 14 -27.96 3.53 -32.96
CA GLN A 14 -28.27 2.23 -32.41
C GLN A 14 -27.72 1.10 -33.28
N ILE A 15 -27.85 1.18 -34.61
CA ILE A 15 -27.27 0.23 -35.57
C ILE A 15 -25.73 0.21 -35.45
N LEU A 16 -25.09 1.37 -35.46
CA LEU A 16 -23.63 1.49 -35.33
C LEU A 16 -23.11 1.01 -33.98
N SER A 17 -23.91 1.11 -32.90
CA SER A 17 -23.55 0.59 -31.57
C SER A 17 -23.42 -0.94 -31.52
N PHE A 18 -23.99 -1.65 -32.51
CA PHE A 18 -23.88 -3.10 -32.64
C PHE A 18 -22.69 -3.54 -33.51
N LEU A 19 -22.00 -2.62 -34.19
CA LEU A 19 -20.84 -2.88 -35.04
C LEU A 19 -19.52 -2.62 -34.29
N ASN A 20 -18.43 -3.31 -34.68
CA ASN A 20 -17.10 -2.94 -34.17
C ASN A 20 -16.59 -1.65 -34.83
N THR A 21 -15.60 -0.96 -34.26
CA THR A 21 -15.15 0.35 -34.77
C THR A 21 -14.62 0.31 -36.19
N LYS A 22 -14.08 -0.83 -36.65
CA LYS A 22 -13.67 -1.00 -38.05
C LYS A 22 -14.87 -1.10 -38.99
N GLU A 23 -15.89 -1.86 -38.62
CA GLU A 23 -17.15 -1.99 -39.37
C GLU A 23 -17.92 -0.68 -39.39
N ALA A 24 -18.04 0.00 -38.24
CA ALA A 24 -18.62 1.34 -38.14
C ALA A 24 -17.79 2.41 -38.90
N ALA A 25 -16.48 2.21 -39.05
CA ALA A 25 -15.67 3.08 -39.91
C ALA A 25 -15.93 2.79 -41.39
N LEU A 26 -16.16 1.53 -41.76
CA LEU A 26 -16.46 1.15 -43.14
C LEU A 26 -17.84 1.66 -43.60
N THR A 27 -18.79 1.83 -42.69
CA THR A 27 -20.08 2.47 -43.03
C THR A 27 -19.93 3.92 -43.47
N SER A 28 -18.83 4.59 -43.16
CA SER A 28 -18.53 5.97 -43.62
C SER A 28 -18.44 6.09 -45.15
N ILE A 29 -18.27 4.96 -45.85
CA ILE A 29 -18.15 4.87 -47.31
C ILE A 29 -19.55 4.73 -47.97
N LEU A 30 -20.58 4.34 -47.21
CA LEU A 30 -21.92 4.09 -47.74
C LEU A 30 -22.58 5.37 -48.27
N SER A 31 -22.43 6.50 -47.58
CA SER A 31 -22.84 7.80 -48.11
C SER A 31 -22.21 8.97 -47.34
N LYS A 32 -22.35 10.20 -47.84
CA LYS A 32 -21.87 11.42 -47.17
C LYS A 32 -22.46 11.57 -45.75
N ARG A 33 -23.69 11.09 -45.51
CA ARG A 33 -24.36 11.15 -44.21
C ARG A 33 -23.69 10.27 -43.16
N TRP A 34 -23.18 9.10 -43.54
CA TRP A 34 -22.55 8.16 -42.61
C TRP A 34 -21.11 8.51 -42.25
N ARG A 35 -20.51 9.49 -42.95
CA ARG A 35 -19.09 9.83 -42.82
C ARG A 35 -18.67 10.20 -41.40
N TYR A 36 -19.54 10.88 -40.68
CA TYR A 36 -19.26 11.40 -39.34
C TYR A 36 -19.99 10.65 -38.22
N LEU A 37 -20.86 9.68 -38.55
CA LEU A 37 -21.63 8.95 -37.54
C LEU A 37 -20.76 8.07 -36.63
N ILE A 38 -19.54 7.70 -37.08
CA ILE A 38 -18.56 7.01 -36.24
C ILE A 38 -18.16 7.83 -34.99
N ALA A 39 -18.21 9.17 -35.05
CA ALA A 39 -17.89 10.04 -33.93
C ALA A 39 -18.84 9.87 -32.73
N PHE A 40 -20.07 9.38 -32.98
CA PHE A 40 -21.11 9.21 -31.97
C PHE A 40 -21.20 7.77 -31.45
N VAL A 41 -20.29 6.89 -31.88
CA VAL A 41 -20.22 5.52 -31.38
C VAL A 41 -19.66 5.53 -29.96
N SER A 42 -20.53 5.32 -28.98
CA SER A 42 -20.17 5.28 -27.55
C SER A 42 -19.28 4.09 -27.11
N CYS A 43 -19.01 3.15 -28.03
CA CYS A 43 -18.18 1.96 -27.80
C CYS A 43 -17.05 1.87 -28.84
N ILE A 44 -15.86 2.32 -28.46
CA ILE A 44 -14.67 2.29 -29.34
C ILE A 44 -13.88 1.00 -29.07
N GLU A 45 -13.78 0.14 -30.08
CA GLU A 45 -13.06 -1.13 -30.09
C GLU A 45 -12.05 -1.19 -31.25
N ILE A 46 -10.75 -1.09 -30.92
CA ILE A 46 -9.67 -1.07 -31.91
C ILE A 46 -8.84 -2.36 -31.81
N ASP A 47 -8.75 -3.11 -32.91
CA ASP A 47 -8.03 -4.41 -33.02
C ASP A 47 -7.19 -4.51 -34.31
N ASP A 48 -5.85 -4.56 -34.19
CA ASP A 48 -4.92 -4.82 -35.32
C ASP A 48 -4.42 -6.28 -35.41
N SER A 49 -4.86 -7.17 -34.52
CA SER A 49 -4.32 -8.54 -34.45
C SER A 49 -4.66 -9.44 -35.65
N ALA A 50 -5.52 -8.99 -36.56
CA ALA A 50 -5.85 -9.69 -37.81
C ALA A 50 -4.83 -9.41 -38.93
N ASN A 51 -4.03 -8.35 -38.83
CA ASN A 51 -2.97 -8.07 -39.79
C ASN A 51 -1.70 -8.80 -39.38
N LYS A 52 -1.27 -9.80 -40.17
CA LYS A 52 0.12 -10.28 -40.07
C LYS A 52 1.05 -9.09 -40.35
N PRO A 53 2.08 -8.83 -39.53
CA PRO A 53 2.93 -7.66 -39.64
C PRO A 53 3.83 -7.82 -40.87
N LYS A 54 3.33 -7.48 -42.06
CA LYS A 54 4.14 -7.66 -43.28
C LYS A 54 5.01 -6.45 -43.64
N ARG A 55 4.79 -5.22 -43.14
CA ARG A 55 5.67 -4.05 -43.39
C ARG A 55 5.54 -2.96 -42.32
N LYS A 56 6.64 -2.25 -41.99
CA LYS A 56 6.70 -1.06 -41.10
C LYS A 56 5.61 -0.02 -41.40
N GLY A 57 5.23 0.15 -42.68
CA GLY A 57 4.21 1.12 -43.11
C GLY A 57 2.78 0.83 -42.64
N ASN A 58 2.43 -0.42 -42.29
CA ASN A 58 1.08 -0.74 -41.79
C ASN A 58 0.88 -0.29 -40.32
N ARG A 59 1.97 -0.17 -39.55
CA ARG A 59 1.93 0.24 -38.14
C ARG A 59 1.63 1.72 -37.97
N GLN A 60 2.26 2.59 -38.77
CA GLN A 60 1.97 4.02 -38.75
C GLN A 60 0.51 4.28 -39.13
N ARG A 61 0.02 3.60 -40.16
CA ARG A 61 -1.39 3.69 -40.59
C ARG A 61 -2.38 3.28 -39.50
N PHE A 62 -2.04 2.30 -38.66
CA PHE A 62 -2.85 1.90 -37.51
C PHE A 62 -2.87 2.96 -36.41
N MET A 63 -1.70 3.51 -36.05
CA MET A 63 -1.62 4.61 -35.07
C MET A 63 -2.36 5.85 -35.58
N ASP A 64 -2.15 6.24 -36.84
CA ASP A 64 -2.89 7.34 -37.46
C ASP A 64 -4.40 7.08 -37.48
N PHE A 65 -4.82 5.81 -37.60
CA PHE A 65 -6.23 5.42 -37.51
C PHE A 65 -6.76 5.57 -36.08
N VAL A 66 -6.03 5.12 -35.07
CA VAL A 66 -6.37 5.31 -33.65
C VAL A 66 -6.50 6.79 -33.34
N ASP A 67 -5.49 7.58 -33.70
CA ASP A 67 -5.44 9.01 -33.41
C ASP A 67 -6.58 9.75 -34.13
N ARG A 68 -6.87 9.41 -35.39
CA ARG A 68 -8.04 9.96 -36.11
C ARG A 68 -9.36 9.56 -35.46
N VAL A 69 -9.54 8.30 -35.06
CA VAL A 69 -10.78 7.85 -34.41
C VAL A 69 -10.98 8.55 -33.06
N LEU A 70 -9.92 8.73 -32.28
CA LEU A 70 -9.98 9.47 -31.01
C LEU A 70 -10.23 10.96 -31.23
N ALA A 71 -9.56 11.58 -32.20
CA ALA A 71 -9.77 12.98 -32.55
C ALA A 71 -11.20 13.26 -33.09
N LEU A 72 -11.76 12.33 -33.85
CA LEU A 72 -13.12 12.43 -34.38
C LEU A 72 -14.20 12.34 -33.30
N GLN A 73 -13.91 11.75 -32.14
CA GLN A 73 -14.88 11.60 -31.05
C GLN A 73 -15.11 12.88 -30.24
N GLY A 74 -14.14 13.81 -30.25
CA GLY A 74 -14.23 15.09 -29.52
C GLY A 74 -14.56 14.89 -28.04
N ASP A 75 -15.54 15.63 -27.53
CA ASP A 75 -16.03 15.57 -26.14
C ASP A 75 -17.14 14.52 -25.91
N SER A 76 -17.41 13.65 -26.88
CA SER A 76 -18.47 12.65 -26.76
C SER A 76 -18.18 11.68 -25.62
N PRO A 77 -19.14 11.40 -24.72
CA PRO A 77 -18.91 10.52 -23.58
C PRO A 77 -18.73 9.08 -24.05
N ILE A 78 -17.48 8.63 -24.08
CA ILE A 78 -17.11 7.24 -24.37
C ILE A 78 -17.58 6.37 -23.20
N LYS A 79 -18.66 5.61 -23.41
CA LYS A 79 -19.18 4.68 -22.40
C LYS A 79 -18.30 3.43 -22.25
N LYS A 80 -17.55 3.05 -23.30
CA LYS A 80 -16.64 1.90 -23.27
C LYS A 80 -15.51 2.04 -24.29
N PHE A 81 -14.27 1.96 -23.81
CA PHE A 81 -13.06 1.91 -24.65
C PHE A 81 -12.38 0.54 -24.51
N SER A 82 -12.06 -0.13 -25.62
CA SER A 82 -11.30 -1.37 -25.61
C SER A 82 -10.22 -1.35 -26.69
N LEU A 83 -8.97 -1.35 -26.25
CA LEU A 83 -7.81 -1.44 -27.13
C LEU A 83 -7.16 -2.82 -26.98
N LYS A 84 -7.09 -3.59 -28.07
CA LYS A 84 -6.32 -4.83 -28.10
C LYS A 84 -4.89 -4.50 -28.49
N LEU A 85 -3.98 -4.46 -27.52
CA LEU A 85 -2.56 -4.32 -27.81
C LEU A 85 -2.07 -5.61 -28.53
N PRO A 86 -1.55 -5.52 -29.77
CA PRO A 86 -0.80 -6.61 -30.39
C PRO A 86 0.30 -7.12 -29.46
N ARG A 87 0.71 -8.38 -29.62
CA ARG A 87 1.86 -8.93 -28.88
C ARG A 87 3.08 -8.02 -29.01
N GLU A 88 3.29 -7.45 -30.19
CA GLU A 88 4.34 -6.48 -30.46
C GLU A 88 4.21 -5.20 -29.63
N CYS A 89 3.00 -4.68 -29.42
CA CYS A 89 2.80 -3.52 -28.55
C CYS A 89 3.05 -3.85 -27.07
N ILE A 90 2.63 -5.03 -26.60
CA ILE A 90 2.97 -5.48 -25.24
C ILE A 90 4.48 -5.62 -25.09
N ASN A 91 5.16 -6.17 -26.09
CA ASN A 91 6.63 -6.29 -26.10
C ASN A 91 7.30 -4.92 -26.11
N GLU A 92 6.75 -3.94 -26.84
CA GLU A 92 7.26 -2.57 -26.88
C GLU A 92 7.08 -1.88 -25.53
N ILE A 93 5.91 -1.99 -24.89
CA ILE A 93 5.66 -1.44 -23.55
C ILE A 93 6.61 -2.09 -22.53
N ASN A 94 6.79 -3.41 -22.60
CA ASN A 94 7.74 -4.11 -21.73
C ASN A 94 9.17 -3.63 -21.99
N ARG A 95 9.56 -3.39 -23.25
CA ARG A 95 10.88 -2.86 -23.64
C ARG A 95 11.10 -1.46 -23.08
N ILE A 96 10.13 -0.55 -23.25
CA ILE A 96 10.17 0.81 -22.71
C ILE A 96 10.25 0.78 -21.18
N SER A 97 9.40 -0.03 -20.53
CA SER A 97 9.37 -0.16 -19.07
C SER A 97 10.70 -0.72 -18.53
N SER A 98 11.26 -1.72 -19.20
CA SER A 98 12.57 -2.27 -18.87
C SER A 98 13.66 -1.24 -19.07
N ALA A 99 13.69 -0.52 -20.20
CA ALA A 99 14.70 0.49 -20.47
C ALA A 99 14.63 1.64 -19.44
N PHE A 100 13.42 2.14 -19.15
CA PHE A 100 13.19 3.17 -18.15
C PHE A 100 13.71 2.76 -16.77
N LEU A 101 13.50 1.51 -16.34
CA LEU A 101 14.02 1.01 -15.07
C LEU A 101 15.55 1.12 -14.96
N TRP A 102 16.27 0.99 -16.07
CA TRP A 102 17.75 0.91 -16.09
C TRP A 102 18.45 2.20 -16.53
N SER A 103 17.83 2.99 -17.40
CA SER A 103 18.42 4.20 -17.98
C SER A 103 17.60 5.46 -17.73
N GLY A 104 16.46 5.36 -17.03
CA GLY A 104 15.55 6.48 -16.85
C GLY A 104 15.02 7.01 -18.19
N PRO A 105 14.85 8.34 -18.32
CA PRO A 105 14.29 8.99 -19.52
C PRO A 105 15.05 8.72 -20.83
N GLU A 106 16.32 8.31 -20.78
CA GLU A 106 17.12 7.99 -21.97
C GLU A 106 16.58 6.76 -22.73
N LEU A 107 15.78 5.91 -22.07
CA LEU A 107 15.22 4.67 -22.63
C LEU A 107 16.24 3.79 -23.39
N ASN A 108 17.48 3.73 -22.92
CA ASN A 108 18.55 2.93 -23.49
C ASN A 108 18.43 1.46 -23.05
N PRO A 109 18.02 0.54 -23.94
CA PRO A 109 17.82 -0.87 -23.59
C PRO A 109 19.14 -1.60 -23.31
N LYS A 110 20.29 -1.08 -23.74
CA LYS A 110 21.61 -1.70 -23.54
C LYS A 110 22.09 -1.62 -22.08
N LYS A 111 21.50 -0.73 -21.27
CA LYS A 111 21.81 -0.61 -19.83
C LYS A 111 21.11 -1.68 -18.98
N ALA A 112 20.31 -2.57 -19.57
CA ALA A 112 19.54 -3.57 -18.83
C ALA A 112 20.43 -4.62 -18.14
N LYS A 113 20.35 -4.69 -16.81
CA LYS A 113 21.16 -5.61 -15.98
C LYS A 113 20.45 -6.94 -15.71
N VAL A 114 19.11 -6.95 -15.76
CA VAL A 114 18.25 -8.11 -15.52
C VAL A 114 17.13 -8.12 -16.56
N SER A 115 16.77 -9.32 -17.04
CA SER A 115 15.66 -9.51 -17.99
C SER A 115 14.30 -9.15 -17.38
N TRP A 116 13.38 -8.68 -18.21
CA TRP A 116 12.04 -8.27 -17.80
C TRP A 116 11.25 -9.41 -17.14
N ASP A 117 11.34 -10.63 -17.68
CA ASP A 117 10.65 -11.80 -17.11
C ASP A 117 11.11 -12.10 -15.68
N GLU A 118 12.39 -11.90 -15.37
CA GLU A 118 12.92 -12.07 -14.02
C GLU A 118 12.49 -10.94 -13.07
N ILE A 119 12.38 -9.71 -13.58
CA ILE A 119 11.85 -8.56 -12.82
C ILE A 119 10.37 -8.80 -12.44
N CYS A 120 9.59 -9.38 -13.34
CA CYS A 120 8.17 -9.66 -13.14
C CYS A 120 7.87 -10.80 -12.15
N LYS A 121 8.90 -11.52 -11.68
CA LYS A 121 8.69 -12.56 -10.65
C LYS A 121 8.30 -11.94 -9.31
N PRO A 122 7.53 -12.64 -8.47
CA PRO A 122 7.31 -12.24 -7.08
C PRO A 122 8.63 -11.97 -6.35
N LYS A 123 8.60 -11.06 -5.37
CA LYS A 123 9.74 -10.81 -4.47
C LYS A 123 10.25 -12.08 -3.80
N LYS A 124 9.34 -12.99 -3.41
CA LYS A 124 9.65 -14.30 -2.82
C LYS A 124 10.45 -15.22 -3.75
N GLU A 125 10.27 -15.06 -5.06
CA GLU A 125 10.94 -15.83 -6.11
C GLU A 125 12.17 -15.11 -6.67
N GLY A 126 12.49 -13.94 -6.12
CA GLY A 126 13.69 -13.17 -6.43
C GLY A 126 13.53 -12.09 -7.51
N GLY A 127 12.29 -11.74 -7.90
CA GLY A 127 12.01 -10.58 -8.75
C GLY A 127 11.64 -9.33 -7.96
N LEU A 128 11.10 -8.31 -8.65
CA LEU A 128 10.63 -7.06 -8.03
C LEU A 128 9.13 -7.08 -7.69
N GLY A 129 8.40 -8.09 -8.15
CA GLY A 129 6.96 -8.22 -7.94
C GLY A 129 6.10 -7.40 -8.89
N LEU A 130 6.67 -6.92 -10.00
CA LEU A 130 5.90 -6.34 -11.10
C LEU A 130 5.10 -7.43 -11.83
N ARG A 131 3.93 -7.12 -12.38
CA ARG A 131 3.14 -8.12 -13.11
C ARG A 131 3.41 -8.01 -14.60
N SER A 132 3.62 -9.16 -15.25
CA SER A 132 3.65 -9.21 -16.71
C SER A 132 2.29 -8.78 -17.27
N LEU A 133 2.28 -7.82 -18.19
CA LEU A 133 1.06 -7.35 -18.86
C LEU A 133 0.34 -8.48 -19.60
N ARG A 134 1.10 -9.45 -20.11
CA ARG A 134 0.55 -10.64 -20.76
C ARG A 134 -0.29 -11.46 -19.78
N GLU A 135 0.29 -11.84 -18.65
CA GLU A 135 -0.39 -12.63 -17.62
C GLU A 135 -1.59 -11.87 -17.05
N ALA A 136 -1.44 -10.56 -16.78
CA ALA A 136 -2.52 -9.72 -16.29
C ALA A 136 -3.71 -9.66 -17.27
N ASN A 137 -3.43 -9.62 -18.58
CA ASN A 137 -4.46 -9.61 -19.63
C ASN A 137 -5.15 -10.98 -19.77
N GLU A 138 -4.42 -12.07 -19.56
CA GLU A 138 -4.98 -13.44 -19.52
C GLU A 138 -5.95 -13.59 -18.33
N VAL A 139 -5.54 -13.21 -17.11
CA VAL A 139 -6.42 -13.20 -15.91
C VAL A 139 -7.66 -12.32 -16.12
N SER A 140 -7.49 -11.15 -16.75
CA SER A 140 -8.63 -10.27 -17.04
C SER A 140 -9.62 -10.91 -18.01
N SER A 141 -9.13 -11.70 -18.98
CA SER A 141 -9.98 -12.47 -19.89
C SER A 141 -10.76 -13.55 -19.14
N LEU A 142 -10.10 -14.26 -18.23
CA LEU A 142 -10.74 -15.26 -17.37
C LEU A 142 -11.80 -14.63 -16.44
N LYS A 143 -11.53 -13.43 -15.92
CA LYS A 143 -12.52 -12.68 -15.12
C LYS A 143 -13.77 -12.34 -15.93
N LEU A 144 -13.64 -12.00 -17.21
CA LEU A 144 -14.79 -11.77 -18.08
C LEU A 144 -15.59 -13.05 -18.32
N ILE A 145 -14.92 -14.19 -18.50
CA ILE A 145 -15.59 -15.50 -18.59
C ILE A 145 -16.35 -15.80 -17.30
N TRP A 146 -15.71 -15.63 -16.14
CA TRP A 146 -16.38 -15.81 -14.85
C TRP A 146 -17.62 -14.92 -14.71
N ARG A 147 -17.54 -13.63 -15.08
CA ARG A 147 -18.70 -12.72 -15.08
C ARG A 147 -19.81 -13.19 -16.02
N LEU A 148 -19.46 -13.69 -17.21
CA LEU A 148 -20.42 -14.20 -18.19
C LEU A 148 -21.22 -15.39 -17.64
N LEU A 149 -20.56 -16.23 -16.84
CA LEU A 149 -21.17 -17.40 -16.22
C LEU A 149 -21.98 -16.98 -14.99
N SER A 150 -21.38 -16.24 -14.05
CA SER A 150 -21.92 -16.00 -12.71
C SER A 150 -22.85 -14.79 -12.57
N CYS A 151 -22.71 -13.74 -13.39
CA CYS A 151 -23.42 -12.48 -13.19
C CYS A 151 -24.57 -12.30 -14.19
N GLN A 152 -25.62 -13.12 -14.06
CA GLN A 152 -26.74 -13.18 -15.02
C GLN A 152 -27.49 -11.85 -15.19
N ASP A 153 -27.49 -11.00 -14.15
CA ASP A 153 -28.20 -9.73 -14.16
C ASP A 153 -27.50 -8.57 -14.84
N SER A 154 -26.21 -8.71 -15.14
CA SER A 154 -25.48 -7.64 -15.82
C SER A 154 -25.98 -7.44 -17.25
N LEU A 155 -26.25 -6.19 -17.63
CA LEU A 155 -26.64 -5.82 -19.01
C LEU A 155 -25.67 -6.37 -20.07
N TRP A 156 -24.36 -6.36 -19.77
CA TRP A 156 -23.35 -6.93 -20.66
C TRP A 156 -23.53 -8.45 -20.83
N VAL A 157 -23.88 -9.17 -19.77
CA VAL A 157 -24.12 -10.62 -19.81
C VAL A 157 -25.41 -10.94 -20.55
N LYS A 158 -26.51 -10.22 -20.28
CA LYS A 158 -27.78 -10.35 -20.99
C LYS A 158 -27.60 -10.12 -22.50
N TRP A 159 -26.94 -9.02 -22.87
CA TRP A 159 -26.63 -8.71 -24.26
C TRP A 159 -25.73 -9.76 -24.91
N THR A 160 -24.70 -10.24 -24.21
CA THR A 160 -23.77 -11.27 -24.71
C THR A 160 -24.50 -12.60 -24.93
N ARG A 161 -25.37 -13.02 -24.02
CA ARG A 161 -26.16 -14.26 -24.18
C ARG A 161 -27.12 -14.16 -25.37
N MET A 162 -27.78 -13.02 -25.55
CA MET A 162 -28.73 -12.79 -26.66
C MET A 162 -28.02 -12.71 -28.02
N ASN A 163 -26.97 -11.88 -28.13
CA ASN A 163 -26.38 -11.52 -29.42
C ASN A 163 -25.15 -12.38 -29.79
N LEU A 164 -24.37 -12.83 -28.81
CA LEU A 164 -23.12 -13.55 -29.05
C LEU A 164 -23.25 -15.06 -28.90
N LEU A 165 -24.00 -15.53 -27.90
CA LEU A 165 -24.20 -16.96 -27.64
C LEU A 165 -25.48 -17.52 -28.29
N LYS A 166 -26.46 -16.67 -28.66
CA LYS A 166 -27.73 -17.06 -29.32
C LYS A 166 -28.45 -18.23 -28.61
N LYS A 167 -28.45 -18.21 -27.27
CA LYS A 167 -29.01 -19.28 -26.40
C LYS A 167 -28.25 -20.62 -26.40
N GLU A 168 -27.09 -20.72 -27.05
CA GLU A 168 -26.20 -21.88 -26.92
C GLU A 168 -25.34 -21.80 -25.64
N SER A 169 -24.91 -22.96 -25.15
CA SER A 169 -23.95 -23.03 -24.05
C SER A 169 -22.60 -22.47 -24.52
N PHE A 170 -22.00 -21.56 -23.73
CA PHE A 170 -20.68 -20.97 -23.99
C PHE A 170 -19.61 -22.04 -24.28
N TRP A 171 -19.72 -23.21 -23.66
CA TRP A 171 -18.79 -24.32 -23.80
C TRP A 171 -18.90 -25.07 -25.13
N SER A 172 -20.08 -25.02 -25.77
CA SER A 172 -20.43 -25.80 -26.96
C SER A 172 -20.18 -25.09 -28.29
N ILE A 173 -19.98 -23.76 -28.26
CA ILE A 173 -19.85 -22.93 -29.46
C ILE A 173 -18.60 -23.30 -30.27
N GLY A 174 -18.78 -23.52 -31.58
CA GLY A 174 -17.69 -23.79 -32.52
C GLY A 174 -16.76 -22.59 -32.72
N THR A 175 -15.47 -22.87 -32.94
CA THR A 175 -14.41 -21.86 -33.15
C THR A 175 -14.33 -21.33 -34.58
N HIS A 176 -15.08 -21.90 -35.52
CA HIS A 176 -14.86 -21.74 -36.96
C HIS A 176 -15.56 -20.56 -37.64
N SER A 177 -16.43 -19.81 -36.95
CA SER A 177 -17.02 -18.60 -37.54
C SER A 177 -16.06 -17.41 -37.40
N THR A 178 -15.44 -17.00 -38.52
CA THR A 178 -14.69 -15.72 -38.64
C THR A 178 -15.59 -14.49 -38.44
N LEU A 179 -16.91 -14.67 -38.55
CA LEU A 179 -17.96 -13.68 -38.32
C LEU A 179 -18.37 -13.70 -36.82
N GLY A 180 -17.87 -12.74 -36.03
CA GLY A 180 -18.30 -12.55 -34.64
C GLY A 180 -17.49 -11.47 -33.89
N SER A 181 -18.14 -10.78 -32.94
CA SER A 181 -17.51 -9.74 -32.09
C SER A 181 -16.21 -10.22 -31.45
N TRP A 182 -15.22 -9.34 -31.35
CA TRP A 182 -13.92 -9.61 -30.74
C TRP A 182 -14.01 -10.24 -29.36
N ILE A 183 -14.99 -9.84 -28.54
CA ILE A 183 -15.12 -10.37 -27.18
C ILE A 183 -15.43 -11.86 -27.23
N ARG A 184 -16.24 -12.33 -28.20
CA ARG A 184 -16.50 -13.75 -28.42
C ARG A 184 -15.21 -14.49 -28.80
N ARG A 185 -14.42 -13.97 -29.73
CA ARG A 185 -13.12 -14.59 -30.10
C ARG A 185 -12.15 -14.65 -28.92
N ARG A 186 -12.07 -13.58 -28.12
CA ARG A 186 -11.21 -13.49 -26.93
C ARG A 186 -11.63 -14.47 -25.84
N LEU A 187 -12.93 -14.55 -25.54
CA LEU A 187 -13.47 -15.47 -24.54
C LEU A 187 -13.29 -16.92 -25.00
N LEU A 188 -13.58 -17.24 -26.27
CA LEU A 188 -13.39 -18.58 -26.83
C LEU A 188 -11.92 -19.01 -26.79
N LYS A 189 -10.96 -18.10 -27.04
CA LYS A 189 -9.53 -18.41 -26.95
C LYS A 189 -9.09 -18.86 -25.55
N HIS A 190 -9.69 -18.28 -24.49
CA HIS A 190 -9.35 -18.62 -23.10
C HIS A 190 -10.31 -19.65 -22.49
N ARG A 191 -11.21 -20.22 -23.29
CA ARG A 191 -12.25 -21.16 -22.83
C ARG A 191 -11.67 -22.40 -22.19
N GLU A 192 -10.71 -23.04 -22.84
CA GLU A 192 -10.13 -24.29 -22.32
C GLU A 192 -9.41 -24.07 -20.99
N VAL A 193 -8.71 -22.93 -20.85
CA VAL A 193 -8.15 -22.52 -19.55
C VAL A 193 -9.28 -22.28 -18.55
N ALA A 194 -10.35 -21.56 -18.92
CA ALA A 194 -11.46 -21.30 -17.99
C ALA A 194 -12.18 -22.58 -17.51
N LYS A 195 -12.28 -23.63 -18.34
CA LYS A 195 -12.87 -24.92 -17.93
C LYS A 195 -12.16 -25.53 -16.72
N SER A 196 -10.84 -25.43 -16.64
CA SER A 196 -10.06 -25.98 -15.51
C SER A 196 -10.22 -25.18 -14.21
N PHE A 197 -10.86 -24.01 -14.25
CA PHE A 197 -11.11 -23.15 -13.09
C PHE A 197 -12.57 -23.14 -12.66
N CYS A 198 -13.50 -23.64 -13.49
CA CYS A 198 -14.93 -23.55 -13.25
C CYS A 198 -15.47 -24.89 -12.74
N LYS A 199 -16.26 -24.82 -11.66
CA LYS A 199 -17.06 -25.93 -11.14
C LYS A 199 -18.45 -25.40 -10.78
N ILE A 200 -19.48 -26.21 -10.92
CA ILE A 200 -20.84 -25.84 -10.53
C ILE A 200 -21.24 -26.61 -9.28
N GLU A 201 -21.70 -25.89 -8.29
CA GLU A 201 -22.45 -26.42 -7.15
C GLU A 201 -23.93 -26.39 -7.53
N VAL A 202 -24.48 -27.59 -7.73
CA VAL A 202 -25.84 -27.78 -8.22
C VAL A 202 -26.83 -27.67 -7.07
N ASN A 203 -27.84 -26.82 -7.26
CA ASN A 203 -29.03 -26.73 -6.43
C ASN A 203 -30.24 -27.08 -7.30
N ASN A 204 -30.97 -26.09 -7.83
CA ASN A 204 -32.17 -26.34 -8.63
C ASN A 204 -31.89 -26.93 -10.03
N GLY A 205 -30.65 -26.85 -10.53
CA GLY A 205 -30.22 -27.44 -11.80
C GLY A 205 -30.77 -26.74 -13.06
N VAL A 206 -31.45 -25.59 -12.91
CA VAL A 206 -32.16 -24.92 -14.02
C VAL A 206 -31.19 -24.29 -15.01
N ASN A 207 -30.08 -23.75 -14.52
CA ASN A 207 -29.09 -23.04 -15.34
C ASN A 207 -27.84 -23.90 -15.66
N THR A 208 -27.82 -25.15 -15.19
CA THR A 208 -26.69 -26.07 -15.35
C THR A 208 -26.89 -26.98 -16.54
N SER A 209 -25.98 -26.93 -17.51
CA SER A 209 -25.96 -27.87 -18.64
C SER A 209 -25.53 -29.26 -18.19
N PHE A 210 -26.32 -30.29 -18.52
CA PHE A 210 -25.99 -31.67 -18.17
C PHE A 210 -24.64 -32.11 -18.74
N TRP A 211 -24.34 -31.75 -20.00
CA TRP A 211 -23.19 -32.27 -20.72
C TRP A 211 -21.92 -31.44 -20.57
N PHE A 212 -22.07 -30.11 -20.57
CA PHE A 212 -20.95 -29.20 -20.76
C PHE A 212 -20.40 -28.57 -19.48
N ASP A 213 -21.24 -28.43 -18.45
CA ASP A 213 -20.82 -27.84 -17.19
C ASP A 213 -20.16 -28.88 -16.27
N ASN A 214 -19.20 -28.41 -15.47
CA ASN A 214 -18.47 -29.24 -14.53
C ASN A 214 -19.23 -29.32 -13.18
N TRP A 215 -20.31 -30.10 -13.16
CA TRP A 215 -21.13 -30.31 -11.95
C TRP A 215 -20.92 -31.68 -11.29
N SER A 216 -20.18 -32.59 -11.96
CA SER A 216 -19.88 -33.93 -11.48
C SER A 216 -18.44 -34.05 -10.97
N GLU A 217 -18.14 -35.08 -10.18
CA GLU A 217 -16.77 -35.39 -9.76
C GLU A 217 -15.87 -35.85 -10.92
N LYS A 218 -16.48 -36.32 -12.02
CA LYS A 218 -15.77 -36.80 -13.21
C LYS A 218 -15.50 -35.68 -14.24
N GLY A 219 -15.85 -34.43 -13.93
CA GLY A 219 -15.73 -33.31 -14.86
C GLY A 219 -16.95 -33.17 -15.79
N PRO A 220 -16.81 -32.40 -16.89
CA PRO A 220 -17.82 -32.31 -17.94
C PRO A 220 -18.04 -33.68 -18.62
N LEU A 221 -19.26 -34.21 -18.53
CA LEU A 221 -19.60 -35.56 -18.99
C LEU A 221 -19.41 -35.76 -20.50
N ILE A 222 -19.51 -34.68 -21.28
CA ILE A 222 -19.27 -34.71 -22.73
C ILE A 222 -17.84 -35.10 -23.09
N ASN A 223 -16.85 -34.84 -22.21
CA ASN A 223 -15.46 -35.19 -22.48
C ASN A 223 -15.21 -36.70 -22.40
N LEU A 224 -16.09 -37.45 -21.72
CA LEU A 224 -15.95 -38.88 -21.47
C LEU A 224 -16.65 -39.73 -22.54
N THR A 225 -17.77 -39.26 -23.07
CA THR A 225 -18.63 -40.02 -24.00
C THR A 225 -18.74 -39.38 -25.39
N GLY A 226 -18.20 -38.17 -25.54
CA GLY A 226 -18.26 -37.40 -26.76
C GLY A 226 -19.68 -37.18 -27.27
N ALA A 227 -19.77 -36.97 -28.58
CA ALA A 227 -21.01 -36.69 -29.28
C ALA A 227 -22.09 -37.79 -29.17
N ARG A 228 -21.68 -39.06 -28.98
CA ARG A 228 -22.55 -40.24 -29.01
C ARG A 228 -23.27 -40.49 -27.68
N GLY A 229 -22.66 -40.12 -26.55
CA GLY A 229 -23.28 -40.27 -25.23
C GLY A 229 -24.64 -39.55 -25.09
N ALA A 230 -24.80 -38.41 -25.77
CA ALA A 230 -26.08 -37.68 -25.83
C ALA A 230 -27.22 -38.51 -26.44
N ILE A 231 -26.90 -39.31 -27.47
CA ILE A 231 -27.86 -40.16 -28.17
C ILE A 231 -28.16 -41.39 -27.31
N GLU A 232 -27.12 -42.05 -26.80
CA GLU A 232 -27.24 -43.28 -26.02
C GLU A 232 -28.00 -43.08 -24.70
N MET A 233 -27.77 -41.97 -23.99
CA MET A 233 -28.53 -41.64 -22.79
C MET A 233 -29.91 -41.02 -23.05
N GLY A 234 -30.21 -40.65 -24.29
CA GLY A 234 -31.43 -39.91 -24.62
C GLY A 234 -31.51 -38.54 -23.95
N ILE A 235 -30.37 -37.86 -23.75
CA ILE A 235 -30.29 -36.49 -23.23
C ILE A 235 -29.81 -35.58 -24.34
N SER A 236 -30.68 -34.66 -24.76
CA SER A 236 -30.27 -33.62 -25.72
C SER A 236 -29.05 -32.83 -25.21
N ARG A 237 -28.16 -32.43 -26.11
CA ARG A 237 -26.97 -31.63 -25.76
C ARG A 237 -27.28 -30.32 -25.07
N HIS A 238 -28.47 -29.78 -25.30
CA HIS A 238 -28.93 -28.51 -24.74
C HIS A 238 -29.74 -28.68 -23.45
N MET A 239 -30.00 -29.93 -23.04
CA MET A 239 -30.83 -30.22 -21.87
C MET A 239 -30.11 -29.80 -20.57
N THR A 240 -30.87 -29.17 -19.67
CA THR A 240 -30.37 -28.80 -18.34
C THR A 240 -30.49 -29.95 -17.36
N LEU A 241 -29.84 -29.84 -16.21
CA LEU A 241 -29.90 -30.87 -15.18
C LEU A 241 -31.33 -30.99 -14.59
N ALA A 242 -32.03 -29.87 -14.42
CA ALA A 242 -33.44 -29.85 -14.00
C ALA A 242 -34.38 -30.56 -14.99
N GLU A 243 -34.17 -30.35 -16.29
CA GLU A 243 -34.93 -31.05 -17.34
C GLU A 243 -34.60 -32.54 -17.37
N ALA A 244 -33.33 -32.89 -17.17
CA ALA A 244 -32.89 -34.29 -17.13
C ALA A 244 -33.50 -35.05 -15.95
N TRP A 245 -33.74 -34.38 -14.82
CA TRP A 245 -34.42 -34.95 -13.64
C TRP A 245 -35.93 -35.10 -13.81
N SER A 246 -36.59 -34.13 -14.45
CA SER A 246 -38.05 -34.09 -14.55
C SER A 246 -38.61 -34.89 -15.73
N ARG A 247 -37.91 -34.91 -16.86
CA ARG A 247 -38.45 -35.42 -18.13
C ARG A 247 -38.03 -36.86 -18.45
N ARG A 248 -37.17 -37.48 -17.65
CA ARG A 248 -36.65 -38.83 -17.93
C ARG A 248 -36.90 -39.82 -16.81
N ARG A 249 -37.09 -41.07 -17.24
CA ARG A 249 -37.03 -42.25 -16.38
C ARG A 249 -35.65 -42.89 -16.52
N ARG A 250 -35.07 -43.31 -15.40
CA ARG A 250 -33.77 -44.01 -15.35
C ARG A 250 -33.76 -45.20 -16.31
N ARG A 251 -32.66 -45.39 -17.03
CA ARG A 251 -32.44 -46.55 -17.90
C ARG A 251 -31.20 -47.30 -17.46
N ARG A 252 -31.14 -48.59 -17.83
CA ARG A 252 -29.92 -49.39 -17.72
C ARG A 252 -29.28 -49.46 -19.10
N HIS A 253 -28.04 -49.01 -19.18
CA HIS A 253 -27.27 -48.94 -20.41
C HIS A 253 -26.34 -50.14 -20.52
N ARG A 254 -26.03 -50.58 -21.74
CA ARG A 254 -25.02 -51.62 -21.98
C ARG A 254 -23.61 -51.13 -21.63
N VAL A 255 -23.40 -49.82 -21.73
CA VAL A 255 -22.12 -49.17 -21.46
C VAL A 255 -22.07 -48.76 -19.98
N GLU A 256 -21.06 -49.23 -19.24
CA GLU A 256 -20.93 -49.00 -17.79
C GLU A 256 -20.84 -47.53 -17.42
N ILE A 257 -20.06 -46.71 -18.14
CA ILE A 257 -19.91 -45.28 -17.84
C ILE A 257 -21.23 -44.51 -17.90
N LEU A 258 -22.20 -44.97 -18.70
CA LEU A 258 -23.53 -44.37 -18.76
C LEU A 258 -24.39 -44.76 -17.55
N ASN A 259 -24.22 -45.96 -17.01
CA ASN A 259 -24.85 -46.35 -15.75
C ASN A 259 -24.28 -45.54 -14.57
N GLU A 260 -22.97 -45.28 -14.56
CA GLU A 260 -22.36 -44.38 -13.57
C GLU A 260 -22.94 -42.97 -13.65
N PHE A 261 -23.23 -42.45 -14.86
CA PHE A 261 -23.87 -41.14 -15.01
C PHE A 261 -25.30 -41.13 -14.46
N GLU A 262 -26.06 -42.21 -14.64
CA GLU A 262 -27.40 -42.37 -14.03
C GLU A 262 -27.31 -42.38 -12.50
N GLU A 263 -26.28 -43.01 -11.93
CA GLU A 263 -26.03 -43.02 -10.48
C GLU A 263 -25.67 -41.63 -9.94
N ILE A 264 -24.75 -40.93 -10.60
CA ILE A 264 -24.37 -39.55 -10.26
C ILE A 264 -25.60 -38.62 -10.34
N LEU A 265 -26.42 -38.79 -11.39
CA LEU A 265 -27.64 -38.01 -11.57
C LEU A 265 -28.64 -38.23 -10.43
N LEU A 266 -28.81 -39.48 -9.99
CA LEU A 266 -29.68 -39.84 -8.87
C LEU A 266 -29.16 -39.28 -7.54
N GLN A 267 -27.85 -39.40 -7.28
CA GLN A 267 -27.23 -38.85 -6.08
C GLN A 267 -27.45 -37.34 -5.99
N LYS A 268 -27.26 -36.60 -7.09
CA LYS A 268 -27.50 -35.15 -7.13
C LYS A 268 -28.98 -34.79 -7.03
N TYR A 269 -29.89 -35.61 -7.58
CA TYR A 269 -31.33 -35.42 -7.43
C TYR A 269 -31.78 -35.48 -5.97
N GLN A 270 -31.23 -36.43 -5.20
CA GLN A 270 -31.58 -36.63 -3.78
C GLN A 270 -31.15 -35.47 -2.88
N HIS A 271 -30.05 -34.79 -3.22
CA HIS A 271 -29.47 -33.70 -2.43
C HIS A 271 -29.78 -32.31 -3.01
N ARG A 272 -30.71 -32.20 -3.95
CA ARG A 272 -31.00 -30.92 -4.60
C ARG A 272 -31.75 -29.99 -3.66
N ASN A 273 -31.45 -28.69 -3.74
CA ASN A 273 -32.25 -27.65 -3.12
C ASN A 273 -32.98 -26.87 -4.22
N ILE A 274 -34.32 -26.89 -4.19
CA ILE A 274 -35.16 -26.27 -5.23
C ILE A 274 -35.23 -24.74 -5.05
N GLU A 275 -35.07 -24.25 -3.82
CA GLU A 275 -35.19 -22.84 -3.47
C GLU A 275 -33.93 -22.02 -3.81
N LEU A 276 -32.78 -22.68 -3.89
CA LEU A 276 -31.50 -22.04 -4.19
C LEU A 276 -31.12 -22.16 -5.67
N GLU A 277 -30.54 -21.10 -6.21
CA GLU A 277 -29.94 -21.14 -7.54
C GLU A 277 -28.60 -21.89 -7.56
N ASP A 278 -28.26 -22.46 -8.71
CA ASP A 278 -26.95 -23.09 -8.92
C ASP A 278 -25.81 -22.06 -8.75
N ALA A 279 -24.76 -22.44 -8.02
CA ALA A 279 -23.63 -21.57 -7.75
C ALA A 279 -22.41 -21.93 -8.61
N ILE A 280 -21.86 -20.94 -9.30
CA ILE A 280 -20.63 -21.09 -10.07
C ILE A 280 -19.43 -20.83 -9.16
N LEU A 281 -18.66 -21.89 -8.94
CA LEU A 281 -17.45 -21.86 -8.15
C LEU A 281 -16.22 -21.71 -9.04
N TRP A 282 -15.31 -20.84 -8.62
CA TRP A 282 -14.04 -20.58 -9.26
C TRP A 282 -12.88 -21.10 -8.41
N ARG A 283 -11.90 -21.73 -9.05
CA ARG A 283 -10.69 -22.28 -8.40
C ARG A 283 -9.86 -21.15 -7.79
N GLY A 284 -9.73 -21.18 -6.46
CA GLY A 284 -8.96 -20.23 -5.66
C GLY A 284 -7.65 -20.82 -5.14
N LYS A 285 -7.11 -20.24 -4.07
CA LYS A 285 -5.87 -20.71 -3.41
C LYS A 285 -5.99 -22.20 -3.00
N GLU A 286 -4.91 -22.96 -3.16
CA GLU A 286 -4.84 -24.39 -2.77
C GLU A 286 -5.97 -25.24 -3.37
N ASP A 287 -6.38 -24.91 -4.60
CA ASP A 287 -7.43 -25.61 -5.35
C ASP A 287 -8.82 -25.60 -4.71
N VAL A 288 -9.05 -24.71 -3.74
CA VAL A 288 -10.36 -24.52 -3.11
C VAL A 288 -11.27 -23.72 -4.04
N PHE A 289 -12.40 -24.30 -4.41
CA PHE A 289 -13.43 -23.66 -5.25
C PHE A 289 -14.37 -22.79 -4.42
N LYS A 290 -14.62 -21.55 -4.84
CA LYS A 290 -15.50 -20.59 -4.13
C LYS A 290 -16.36 -19.80 -5.12
N ALA A 291 -17.52 -19.32 -4.71
CA ALA A 291 -18.42 -18.46 -5.50
C ALA A 291 -17.88 -17.01 -5.69
N ARG A 292 -16.56 -16.82 -5.75
CA ARG A 292 -15.90 -15.53 -5.92
C ARG A 292 -14.67 -15.66 -6.80
N PHE A 293 -14.43 -14.66 -7.65
CA PHE A 293 -13.22 -14.59 -8.46
C PHE A 293 -12.10 -13.84 -7.74
N SER A 294 -10.94 -14.48 -7.59
CA SER A 294 -9.72 -13.85 -7.09
C SER A 294 -8.70 -13.68 -8.21
N THR A 295 -8.43 -12.43 -8.59
CA THR A 295 -7.39 -12.09 -9.59
C THR A 295 -6.02 -12.59 -9.15
N LYS A 296 -5.72 -12.52 -7.85
CA LYS A 296 -4.43 -12.93 -7.28
C LYS A 296 -4.24 -14.44 -7.34
N ASP A 297 -5.25 -15.21 -6.96
CA ASP A 297 -5.15 -16.66 -6.92
C ASP A 297 -5.17 -17.25 -8.34
N THR A 298 -6.03 -16.70 -9.20
CA THR A 298 -6.07 -17.07 -10.63
C THR A 298 -4.72 -16.79 -11.31
N TRP A 299 -4.10 -15.63 -11.01
CA TRP A 299 -2.76 -15.32 -11.51
C TRP A 299 -1.70 -16.33 -11.04
N ASN A 300 -1.74 -16.73 -9.77
CA ASN A 300 -0.81 -17.71 -9.22
C ASN A 300 -0.92 -19.09 -9.87
N HIS A 301 -2.11 -19.47 -10.34
CA HIS A 301 -2.34 -20.75 -11.01
C HIS A 301 -1.92 -20.76 -12.48
N ILE A 302 -2.01 -19.63 -13.20
CA ILE A 302 -1.65 -19.57 -14.62
C ILE A 302 -0.18 -19.25 -14.87
N ARG A 303 0.49 -18.57 -13.93
CA ARG A 303 1.89 -18.16 -14.08
C ARG A 303 2.82 -19.36 -13.93
N THR A 304 4.01 -19.25 -14.50
CA THR A 304 5.08 -20.22 -14.22
C THR A 304 5.72 -19.89 -12.87
N SER A 305 5.49 -20.74 -11.86
CA SER A 305 6.08 -20.56 -10.53
C SER A 305 7.56 -20.92 -10.52
N SER A 306 8.40 -20.07 -9.92
CA SER A 306 9.81 -20.37 -9.64
C SER A 306 10.00 -20.75 -8.18
N ASN A 307 11.12 -21.43 -7.87
CA ASN A 307 11.48 -21.75 -6.50
C ASN A 307 11.65 -20.49 -5.65
N GLN A 308 11.16 -20.55 -4.41
CA GLN A 308 11.34 -19.48 -3.44
C GLN A 308 12.83 -19.30 -3.14
N ARG A 309 13.29 -18.05 -3.08
CA ARG A 309 14.68 -17.71 -2.78
C ARG A 309 14.86 -17.49 -1.28
N ALA A 310 15.76 -18.22 -0.64
CA ALA A 310 15.98 -18.10 0.82
C ALA A 310 16.27 -16.65 1.27
N TRP A 311 17.06 -15.92 0.48
CA TRP A 311 17.46 -14.54 0.75
C TRP A 311 16.34 -13.49 0.64
N HIS A 312 15.16 -13.83 0.09
CA HIS A 312 14.13 -12.83 -0.20
C HIS A 312 13.68 -12.04 1.04
N LYS A 313 13.66 -12.66 2.22
CA LYS A 313 13.29 -11.99 3.48
C LYS A 313 14.37 -11.04 3.98
N GLY A 314 15.64 -11.35 3.71
CA GLY A 314 16.77 -10.49 4.08
C GLY A 314 16.87 -9.23 3.21
N VAL A 315 16.40 -9.29 1.97
CA VAL A 315 16.40 -8.16 1.03
C VAL A 315 15.09 -7.38 1.08
N TRP A 316 13.95 -8.08 1.15
CA TRP A 316 12.62 -7.51 1.08
C TRP A 316 11.90 -7.61 2.43
N PHE A 317 12.36 -6.84 3.42
CA PHE A 317 11.73 -6.76 4.75
C PHE A 317 10.93 -5.46 4.93
N ALA A 318 10.06 -5.44 5.93
CA ALA A 318 9.30 -4.24 6.28
C ALA A 318 10.25 -3.12 6.72
N HIS A 319 10.02 -1.88 6.25
CA HIS A 319 10.87 -0.71 6.48
C HIS A 319 12.24 -0.71 5.77
N ALA A 320 12.52 -1.69 4.90
CA ALA A 320 13.73 -1.65 4.09
C ALA A 320 13.72 -0.44 3.15
N THR A 321 14.79 0.36 3.15
CA THR A 321 14.93 1.49 2.21
C THR A 321 14.97 0.94 0.77
N PRO A 322 14.09 1.38 -0.14
CA PRO A 322 13.99 0.82 -1.49
C PRO A 322 15.32 0.87 -2.27
N LYS A 323 16.07 1.97 -2.14
CA LYS A 323 17.38 2.15 -2.78
C LYS A 323 18.37 1.06 -2.39
N PHE A 324 18.56 0.83 -1.09
CA PHE A 324 19.50 -0.18 -0.59
C PHE A 324 19.03 -1.60 -0.89
N SER A 325 17.72 -1.86 -0.81
CA SER A 325 17.14 -3.15 -1.16
C SER A 325 17.38 -3.51 -2.63
N PHE A 326 17.23 -2.52 -3.53
CA PHE A 326 17.50 -2.69 -4.96
C PHE A 326 18.98 -2.95 -5.25
N CYS A 327 19.89 -2.22 -4.59
CA CYS A 327 21.33 -2.46 -4.68
C CYS A 327 21.72 -3.85 -4.15
N ALA A 328 21.20 -4.27 -3.00
CA ALA A 328 21.44 -5.59 -2.43
C ALA A 328 20.91 -6.71 -3.33
N TRP A 329 19.72 -6.52 -3.91
CA TRP A 329 19.15 -7.43 -4.90
C TRP A 329 20.07 -7.62 -6.11
N LEU A 330 20.59 -6.52 -6.69
CA LEU A 330 21.55 -6.57 -7.78
C LEU A 330 22.86 -7.29 -7.38
N ALA A 331 23.35 -7.03 -6.18
CA ALA A 331 24.56 -7.66 -5.65
C ALA A 331 24.38 -9.19 -5.50
N ILE A 332 23.28 -9.64 -4.89
CA ILE A 332 22.97 -11.07 -4.74
C ILE A 332 22.88 -11.77 -6.10
N ARG A 333 22.34 -11.09 -7.11
CA ARG A 333 22.22 -11.60 -8.49
C ARG A 333 23.54 -11.56 -9.26
N ASN A 334 24.61 -11.05 -8.65
CA ASN A 334 25.88 -10.72 -9.28
C ASN A 334 25.66 -9.92 -10.58
N ARG A 335 24.93 -8.79 -10.48
CA ARG A 335 24.56 -7.91 -11.60
C ARG A 335 25.07 -6.49 -11.44
N LEU A 336 25.97 -6.24 -10.50
CA LEU A 336 26.67 -4.96 -10.38
C LEU A 336 27.69 -4.80 -11.53
N SER A 337 28.18 -3.59 -11.73
CA SER A 337 29.18 -3.29 -12.77
C SER A 337 30.59 -3.46 -12.19
N THR A 338 30.90 -4.66 -11.72
CA THR A 338 32.21 -5.02 -11.16
C THR A 338 33.22 -5.33 -12.26
N GLY A 339 34.51 -5.20 -11.98
CA GLY A 339 35.60 -5.44 -12.94
C GLY A 339 35.50 -6.79 -13.68
N ASP A 340 35.21 -7.88 -12.96
CA ASP A 340 34.99 -9.22 -13.52
C ASP A 340 33.86 -9.26 -14.57
N ARG A 341 32.79 -8.49 -14.36
CA ARG A 341 31.67 -8.39 -15.29
C ARG A 341 31.95 -7.44 -16.44
N MET A 342 32.61 -6.33 -16.19
CA MET A 342 32.96 -5.36 -17.24
C MET A 342 33.91 -5.98 -18.27
N MET A 343 34.87 -6.80 -17.81
CA MET A 343 35.79 -7.54 -18.69
C MET A 343 35.06 -8.41 -19.71
N THR A 344 33.91 -9.01 -19.35
CA THR A 344 33.13 -9.85 -20.28
C THR A 344 32.54 -9.07 -21.46
N TRP A 345 32.44 -7.74 -21.37
CA TRP A 345 31.87 -6.88 -22.41
C TRP A 345 32.92 -6.01 -23.10
N ASN A 346 34.05 -5.76 -22.43
CA ASN A 346 35.17 -5.00 -22.97
C ASN A 346 36.49 -5.49 -22.38
N ASN A 347 37.29 -6.24 -23.15
CA ASN A 347 38.57 -6.77 -22.69
C ASN A 347 39.59 -5.70 -22.27
N GLY A 348 39.40 -4.43 -22.64
CA GLY A 348 40.30 -3.33 -22.31
C GLY A 348 39.91 -2.51 -21.07
N THR A 349 38.82 -2.82 -20.35
CA THR A 349 38.43 -2.05 -19.16
C THR A 349 39.30 -2.37 -17.95
N PRO A 350 39.70 -1.36 -17.14
CA PRO A 350 40.37 -1.60 -15.86
C PRO A 350 39.53 -2.50 -14.96
N THR A 351 40.10 -3.63 -14.55
CA THR A 351 39.46 -4.56 -13.60
C THR A 351 40.02 -4.47 -12.20
N THR A 352 40.98 -3.58 -11.99
CA THR A 352 41.61 -3.37 -10.69
C THR A 352 40.62 -2.80 -9.69
N CYS A 353 40.63 -3.30 -8.46
CA CYS A 353 39.80 -2.76 -7.39
C CYS A 353 40.23 -1.33 -7.05
N VAL A 354 39.27 -0.39 -7.03
CA VAL A 354 39.54 1.03 -6.74
C VAL A 354 40.10 1.26 -5.33
N PHE A 355 39.79 0.38 -4.37
CA PHE A 355 40.18 0.57 -2.97
C PHE A 355 41.55 0.00 -2.62
N CYS A 356 41.93 -1.15 -3.18
CA CYS A 356 43.18 -1.84 -2.81
C CYS A 356 44.09 -2.17 -3.99
N SER A 357 43.73 -1.76 -5.21
CA SER A 357 44.47 -2.04 -6.44
C SER A 357 44.67 -3.53 -6.77
N SER A 358 43.93 -4.43 -6.11
CA SER A 358 43.88 -5.86 -6.47
C SER A 358 43.52 -6.03 -7.95
N PRO A 359 44.14 -6.98 -8.70
CA PRO A 359 44.00 -7.08 -10.15
C PRO A 359 42.59 -7.41 -10.64
N MET A 360 41.75 -7.98 -9.78
CA MET A 360 40.39 -8.39 -10.14
C MET A 360 39.36 -7.95 -9.09
N GLU A 361 38.55 -6.97 -9.47
CA GLU A 361 37.39 -6.54 -8.71
C GLU A 361 36.19 -7.46 -8.99
N THR A 362 35.91 -8.34 -8.06
CA THR A 362 34.67 -9.14 -8.03
C THR A 362 33.69 -8.55 -7.02
N ARG A 363 32.42 -8.95 -7.07
CA ARG A 363 31.44 -8.61 -6.02
C ARG A 363 31.94 -9.00 -4.62
N ASP A 364 32.45 -10.22 -4.47
CA ASP A 364 32.86 -10.75 -3.16
C ASP A 364 34.07 -9.96 -2.64
N HIS A 365 35.00 -9.61 -3.52
CA HIS A 365 36.13 -8.77 -3.21
C HIS A 365 35.70 -7.35 -2.83
N LEU A 366 34.91 -6.68 -3.66
CA LEU A 366 34.47 -5.31 -3.47
C LEU A 366 33.79 -5.10 -2.11
N PHE A 367 32.94 -6.04 -1.68
CA PHE A 367 32.17 -5.90 -0.43
C PHE A 367 32.87 -6.47 0.80
N PHE A 368 33.59 -7.60 0.70
CA PHE A 368 34.03 -8.31 1.91
C PHE A 368 35.48 -8.81 1.91
N GLN A 369 36.15 -8.99 0.76
CA GLN A 369 37.53 -9.52 0.73
C GLN A 369 38.60 -8.46 0.43
N CYS A 370 38.23 -7.29 -0.06
CA CYS A 370 39.13 -6.13 -0.19
C CYS A 370 39.63 -5.72 1.20
N CYS A 371 40.92 -5.42 1.38
CA CYS A 371 41.48 -5.05 2.69
C CYS A 371 40.73 -3.87 3.31
N TYR A 372 40.52 -2.80 2.53
CA TYR A 372 39.76 -1.61 2.95
C TYR A 372 38.31 -1.94 3.32
N SER A 373 37.55 -2.60 2.42
CA SER A 373 36.15 -2.94 2.69
C SER A 373 35.99 -3.94 3.84
N SER A 374 36.93 -4.87 3.98
CA SER A 374 36.96 -5.86 5.06
C SER A 374 37.19 -5.22 6.41
N GLU A 375 38.07 -4.21 6.50
CA GLU A 375 38.27 -3.44 7.74
C GLU A 375 36.99 -2.72 8.16
N ILE A 376 36.33 -2.03 7.23
CA ILE A 376 35.04 -1.36 7.47
C ILE A 376 33.98 -2.38 7.89
N TRP A 377 33.84 -3.47 7.14
CA TRP A 377 32.87 -4.52 7.46
C TRP A 377 33.14 -5.16 8.82
N THR A 378 34.40 -5.41 9.16
CA THR A 378 34.79 -5.95 10.46
C THR A 378 34.43 -4.98 11.58
N SER A 379 34.72 -3.69 11.43
CA SER A 379 34.37 -2.65 12.42
C SER A 379 32.87 -2.58 12.68
N ILE A 380 32.05 -2.64 11.62
CA ILE A 380 30.59 -2.48 11.72
C ILE A 380 29.90 -3.79 12.14
N ALA A 381 30.36 -4.94 11.64
CA ALA A 381 29.60 -6.19 11.68
C ALA A 381 30.19 -7.24 12.63
N LYS A 382 31.48 -7.22 12.98
CA LYS A 382 32.09 -8.28 13.80
C LYS A 382 31.35 -8.49 15.12
N ASN A 383 31.02 -7.40 15.80
CA ASN A 383 30.36 -7.49 17.10
C ASN A 383 28.84 -7.74 16.98
N VAL A 384 28.24 -7.48 15.81
CA VAL A 384 26.83 -7.76 15.50
C VAL A 384 26.60 -9.23 15.23
N TYR A 385 27.50 -9.83 14.44
CA TYR A 385 27.42 -11.22 14.04
C TYR A 385 28.11 -12.15 15.04
N LYS A 386 28.98 -11.62 15.92
CA LYS A 386 29.75 -12.37 16.95
C LYS A 386 30.38 -13.63 16.35
N ASP A 387 30.03 -14.80 16.87
CA ASP A 387 30.55 -16.11 16.43
C ASP A 387 30.19 -16.46 14.99
N ARG A 388 29.20 -15.76 14.40
CA ARG A 388 28.76 -15.93 13.01
C ARG A 388 29.31 -14.86 12.06
N PHE A 389 30.27 -14.04 12.52
CA PHE A 389 30.92 -13.07 11.65
C PHE A 389 31.66 -13.77 10.51
N SER A 390 31.53 -13.23 9.30
CA SER A 390 32.23 -13.75 8.13
C SER A 390 32.50 -12.63 7.12
N THR A 391 33.64 -12.76 6.44
CA THR A 391 34.02 -11.99 5.24
C THR A 391 33.72 -12.76 3.95
N LYS A 392 33.07 -13.93 4.03
CA LYS A 392 32.63 -14.68 2.85
C LYS A 392 31.21 -14.27 2.48
N TRP A 393 31.02 -13.84 1.22
CA TRP A 393 29.71 -13.43 0.70
C TRP A 393 28.62 -14.48 0.93
N SER A 394 28.91 -15.75 0.64
CA SER A 394 27.96 -16.86 0.80
C SER A 394 27.50 -17.03 2.25
N ALA A 395 28.42 -16.94 3.22
CA ALA A 395 28.11 -17.03 4.64
C ALA A 395 27.22 -15.86 5.10
N VAL A 396 27.52 -14.63 4.65
CA VAL A 396 26.69 -13.45 4.94
C VAL A 396 25.29 -13.60 4.33
N VAL A 397 25.19 -14.05 3.08
CA VAL A 397 23.88 -14.27 2.41
C VAL A 397 23.07 -15.35 3.12
N ASN A 398 23.70 -16.44 3.55
CA ASN A 398 23.02 -17.50 4.31
C ASN A 398 22.48 -16.95 5.64
N TYR A 399 23.30 -16.18 6.36
CA TYR A 399 22.88 -15.57 7.62
C TYR A 399 21.68 -14.60 7.45
N ILE A 400 21.70 -13.71 6.45
CA ILE A 400 20.56 -12.81 6.22
C ILE A 400 19.31 -13.56 5.72
N SER A 401 19.47 -14.77 5.19
CA SER A 401 18.37 -15.65 4.77
C SER A 401 17.70 -16.36 5.95
N ASP A 402 18.45 -16.63 7.02
CA ASP A 402 17.95 -17.30 8.23
C ASP A 402 17.01 -16.38 9.00
N SER A 403 15.71 -16.65 8.89
CA SER A 403 14.64 -15.83 9.48
C SER A 403 14.78 -15.76 11.00
N GLN A 404 15.31 -14.66 11.54
CA GLN A 404 15.33 -14.41 12.99
C GLN A 404 14.77 -13.02 13.30
N PRO A 405 13.74 -12.91 14.18
CA PRO A 405 13.10 -11.64 14.54
C PRO A 405 13.95 -10.73 15.45
N ASP A 406 15.05 -11.21 16.03
CA ASP A 406 15.86 -10.47 17.02
C ASP A 406 17.05 -9.67 16.45
N ARG A 407 17.08 -9.39 15.13
CA ARG A 407 18.27 -8.82 14.47
C ARG A 407 18.62 -7.40 14.94
N ILE A 408 17.64 -6.51 15.01
CA ILE A 408 17.84 -5.12 15.45
C ILE A 408 17.90 -5.06 16.99
N GLN A 409 17.21 -5.98 17.66
CA GLN A 409 17.17 -6.07 19.11
C GLN A 409 18.52 -6.56 19.68
N SER A 410 19.16 -7.54 19.03
CA SER A 410 20.53 -7.98 19.36
C SER A 410 21.54 -6.84 19.15
N PHE A 411 21.43 -6.13 18.02
CA PHE A 411 22.26 -4.97 17.69
C PHE A 411 22.19 -3.87 18.77
N LEU A 412 20.99 -3.38 19.11
CA LEU A 412 20.82 -2.36 20.16
C LEU A 412 21.11 -2.89 21.57
N SER A 413 20.94 -4.19 21.82
CA SER A 413 21.20 -4.77 23.15
C SER A 413 22.68 -4.83 23.51
N SER A 414 23.55 -4.80 22.49
CA SER A 414 24.98 -5.12 22.61
C SER A 414 25.92 -3.95 22.92
N GLY A 415 25.38 -2.72 23.10
CA GLY A 415 26.21 -1.55 23.43
C GLY A 415 27.10 -1.07 22.27
N GLN A 416 26.64 -1.27 21.03
CA GLN A 416 27.38 -0.97 19.80
C GLN A 416 26.84 0.27 19.08
N PHE A 417 26.00 1.06 19.74
CA PHE A 417 25.38 2.21 19.12
C PHE A 417 26.42 3.27 18.78
N GLN A 418 27.42 3.46 19.65
CA GLN A 418 28.56 4.34 19.37
C GLN A 418 29.41 3.85 18.19
N SER A 419 29.62 2.54 18.07
CA SER A 419 30.38 1.96 16.95
C SER A 419 29.70 2.25 15.60
N LEU A 420 28.37 2.19 15.54
CA LEU A 420 27.61 2.53 14.34
C LEU A 420 27.79 3.99 13.93
N LEU A 421 27.71 4.91 14.90
CA LEU A 421 27.87 6.33 14.66
C LEU A 421 29.30 6.65 14.21
N SER A 422 30.30 6.03 14.84
CA SER A 422 31.71 6.18 14.45
C SER A 422 31.99 5.66 13.04
N ALA A 423 31.30 4.61 12.61
CA ALA A 423 31.42 4.06 11.26
C ALA A 423 30.67 4.88 10.19
N CYS A 424 29.76 5.77 10.61
CA CYS A 424 28.95 6.61 9.73
C CYS A 424 29.21 8.10 9.98
N PRO A 425 30.42 8.63 9.70
CA PRO A 425 30.83 9.99 10.08
C PRO A 425 30.07 11.12 9.35
N VAL A 426 29.26 10.80 8.35
CA VAL A 426 28.45 11.76 7.56
C VAL A 426 26.95 11.64 7.85
N LEU A 427 26.56 10.84 8.85
CA LEU A 427 25.16 10.59 9.16
C LEU A 427 24.50 11.84 9.74
N GLU A 428 23.53 12.42 9.01
CA GLU A 428 22.81 13.61 9.45
C GLU A 428 21.45 13.32 10.09
N ALA A 429 20.82 12.17 9.79
CA ALA A 429 19.49 11.83 10.31
C ALA A 429 19.38 10.34 10.67
N LEU A 430 18.83 10.06 11.86
CA LEU A 430 18.64 8.71 12.38
C LEU A 430 17.26 8.56 13.03
N ASP A 431 16.50 7.52 12.61
CA ASP A 431 15.18 7.19 13.14
C ASP A 431 15.12 5.74 13.64
N LEU A 432 14.82 5.60 14.93
CA LEU A 432 14.67 4.34 15.66
C LEU A 432 13.31 4.23 16.37
N ALA A 433 12.26 4.92 15.90
CA ALA A 433 10.95 4.97 16.55
C ALA A 433 10.27 3.60 16.77
N ASN A 434 10.59 2.60 15.94
CA ASN A 434 9.92 1.29 15.94
C ASN A 434 10.76 0.15 16.55
N VAL A 435 11.90 0.46 17.17
CA VAL A 435 12.74 -0.58 17.77
C VAL A 435 12.34 -0.82 19.22
N ARG A 436 11.82 -2.01 19.54
CA ARG A 436 11.52 -2.41 20.93
C ARG A 436 12.80 -2.93 21.59
N CYS A 437 13.43 -2.12 22.43
CA CYS A 437 14.47 -2.61 23.33
C CYS A 437 13.79 -3.36 24.50
N LEU A 438 14.04 -4.65 24.66
CA LEU A 438 13.41 -5.49 25.69
C LEU A 438 14.33 -5.86 26.87
N TYR A 439 15.52 -5.25 26.97
CA TYR A 439 16.47 -5.58 28.04
C TYR A 439 16.73 -4.40 28.99
N ARG A 440 16.42 -4.62 30.27
CA ARG A 440 16.86 -3.83 31.42
C ARG A 440 18.33 -4.16 31.72
N ASN A 441 19.27 -3.64 30.94
CA ASN A 441 20.64 -3.50 31.42
C ASN A 441 20.78 -2.10 32.00
N HIS A 442 21.44 -2.01 33.16
CA HIS A 442 21.58 -0.77 33.94
C HIS A 442 22.77 0.11 33.51
N GLU A 443 23.46 -0.23 32.41
CA GLU A 443 24.60 0.53 31.91
C GLU A 443 24.14 1.68 31.00
N ILE A 444 24.70 2.88 31.24
CA ILE A 444 24.49 4.09 30.46
C ILE A 444 25.41 4.02 29.23
N GLU A 445 24.86 4.21 28.03
CA GLU A 445 25.63 4.23 26.78
C GLU A 445 25.73 5.67 26.25
N THR A 446 26.95 6.11 25.95
CA THR A 446 27.22 7.42 25.35
C THR A 446 27.09 7.37 23.83
N VAL A 447 26.45 8.40 23.29
CA VAL A 447 26.08 8.60 21.90
C VAL A 447 26.72 9.91 21.45
N SER A 448 27.93 9.83 20.92
CA SER A 448 28.68 10.97 20.41
C SER A 448 28.69 10.99 18.89
N SER A 449 28.25 12.10 18.30
CA SER A 449 28.27 12.31 16.85
C SER A 449 28.33 13.81 16.50
N ALA A 450 29.32 14.18 15.71
CA ALA A 450 29.48 15.55 15.20
C ALA A 450 28.64 15.83 13.94
N SER A 451 28.16 14.82 13.22
CA SER A 451 27.43 15.00 11.96
C SER A 451 25.90 15.00 12.12
N LEU A 452 25.40 14.45 13.22
CA LEU A 452 23.98 14.17 13.40
C LEU A 452 23.19 15.44 13.67
N LYS A 453 22.18 15.70 12.84
CA LYS A 453 21.27 16.86 12.92
C LYS A 453 19.88 16.47 13.43
N ASN A 454 19.38 15.29 13.06
CA ASN A 454 18.04 14.81 13.40
C ASN A 454 18.09 13.43 14.06
N LEU A 455 17.49 13.29 15.24
CA LEU A 455 17.46 12.04 15.98
C LEU A 455 16.06 11.71 16.50
N THR A 456 15.53 10.55 16.11
CA THR A 456 14.33 9.96 16.69
C THR A 456 14.67 8.65 17.38
N MET A 457 14.42 8.56 18.68
CA MET A 457 14.68 7.36 19.47
C MET A 457 13.51 7.03 20.39
N LYS A 458 13.05 5.78 20.32
CA LYS A 458 12.14 5.19 21.28
C LYS A 458 12.83 4.01 21.93
N CYS A 459 13.34 4.20 23.15
CA CYS A 459 14.14 3.17 23.81
C CYS A 459 13.66 2.87 25.23
N SER A 460 13.94 1.66 25.69
CA SER A 460 13.79 1.27 27.10
C SER A 460 15.02 1.63 27.96
N ARG A 461 16.12 2.08 27.33
CA ARG A 461 17.41 2.43 27.94
C ARG A 461 17.61 3.94 27.98
N VAL A 462 18.51 4.39 28.85
CA VAL A 462 18.97 5.78 28.95
C VAL A 462 20.26 5.93 28.15
N TYR A 463 20.30 6.93 27.26
CA TYR A 463 21.49 7.28 26.48
C TYR A 463 22.05 8.63 26.94
N LEU A 464 23.37 8.74 26.98
CA LEU A 464 24.09 10.00 27.16
C LEU A 464 24.39 10.57 25.78
N PHE A 465 23.80 11.71 25.43
CA PHE A 465 24.09 12.34 24.14
C PHE A 465 25.32 13.23 24.28
N ASP A 466 26.17 13.24 23.26
CA ASP A 466 27.24 14.20 23.01
C ASP A 466 27.19 14.54 21.52
N THR A 467 26.13 15.23 21.13
CA THR A 467 25.81 15.53 19.74
C THR A 467 25.61 17.04 19.58
N PRO A 468 26.70 17.82 19.51
CA PRO A 468 26.61 19.28 19.57
C PRO A 468 25.79 19.86 18.42
N ASN A 469 25.88 19.28 17.22
CA ASN A 469 25.19 19.77 16.02
C ASN A 469 23.73 19.28 15.87
N LEU A 470 23.17 18.69 16.93
CA LEU A 470 21.80 18.16 16.89
C LEU A 470 20.78 19.30 16.90
N VAL A 471 19.96 19.36 15.85
CA VAL A 471 18.92 20.39 15.64
C VAL A 471 17.55 19.90 16.11
N CYS A 472 17.24 18.62 15.91
CA CYS A 472 15.95 18.02 16.24
C CYS A 472 16.10 16.71 17.03
N LEU A 473 15.42 16.62 18.17
CA LEU A 473 15.43 15.45 19.05
C LEU A 473 14.00 14.99 19.35
N ASN A 474 13.65 13.76 18.97
CA ASN A 474 12.45 13.08 19.42
C ASN A 474 12.83 11.89 20.29
N TYR A 475 12.67 12.05 21.60
CA TYR A 475 13.18 11.13 22.60
C TYR A 475 12.06 10.55 23.47
N THR A 476 11.94 9.23 23.46
CA THR A 476 11.04 8.48 24.34
C THR A 476 11.84 7.49 25.18
N ALA A 477 11.82 7.64 26.51
CA ALA A 477 12.61 6.82 27.44
C ALA A 477 11.97 6.66 28.83
N PHE A 478 12.44 5.68 29.61
CA PHE A 478 12.08 5.52 31.02
C PHE A 478 12.94 6.41 31.93
N VAL A 479 12.35 6.92 33.01
CA VAL A 479 13.10 7.66 34.05
C VAL A 479 13.95 6.68 34.87
N HIS A 480 15.25 6.96 35.02
CA HIS A 480 16.23 6.15 35.76
C HIS A 480 17.03 7.01 36.75
N ASP A 481 17.67 6.37 37.72
CA ASP A 481 18.34 6.98 38.88
C ASP A 481 19.62 7.76 38.55
N ASN A 482 20.25 7.53 37.39
CA ASN A 482 21.46 8.23 36.92
C ASN A 482 21.28 8.80 35.50
N PHE A 483 21.16 10.12 35.37
CA PHE A 483 20.89 10.80 34.10
C PHE A 483 21.86 11.98 33.92
N PRO A 484 22.86 11.85 33.05
CA PRO A 484 23.63 12.98 32.56
C PRO A 484 23.32 13.18 31.07
N LEU A 485 22.55 14.21 30.69
CA LEU A 485 22.63 14.74 29.33
C LEU A 485 23.69 15.84 29.32
N VAL A 486 24.55 15.81 28.31
CA VAL A 486 25.63 16.78 28.12
C VAL A 486 25.55 17.26 26.67
N ASN A 487 25.79 18.55 26.42
CA ASN A 487 26.06 19.09 25.09
C ASN A 487 24.95 18.96 24.00
N LEU A 488 23.88 19.76 24.14
CA LEU A 488 22.83 19.97 23.12
C LEU A 488 22.65 21.46 22.80
N GLU A 489 23.76 22.20 22.63
CA GLU A 489 23.76 23.66 22.54
C GLU A 489 22.95 24.22 21.36
N TYR A 490 22.89 23.49 20.24
CA TYR A 490 22.24 23.92 19.01
C TYR A 490 20.83 23.34 18.81
N LEU A 491 20.27 22.69 19.83
CA LEU A 491 18.95 22.06 19.73
C LEU A 491 17.85 23.10 19.52
N VAL A 492 17.09 22.98 18.43
CA VAL A 492 16.01 23.90 18.07
C VAL A 492 14.63 23.29 18.35
N ASP A 493 14.46 21.99 18.10
CA ASP A 493 13.20 21.26 18.24
C ASP A 493 13.39 20.03 19.13
N ALA A 494 12.57 19.92 20.19
CA ALA A 494 12.63 18.80 21.13
C ALA A 494 11.23 18.23 21.40
N GLN A 495 11.09 16.91 21.27
CA GLN A 495 9.92 16.15 21.69
C GLN A 495 10.34 15.15 22.77
N ILE A 496 9.88 15.34 24.00
CA ILE A 496 10.30 14.53 25.16
C ILE A 496 9.10 13.76 25.73
N LYS A 497 9.18 12.43 25.64
CA LYS A 497 8.18 11.50 26.17
C LYS A 497 8.81 10.61 27.25
N LEU A 498 8.61 10.95 28.52
CA LEU A 498 9.09 10.15 29.65
C LEU A 498 8.05 9.11 30.08
N LEU A 499 8.50 7.88 30.27
CA LEU A 499 7.70 6.75 30.74
C LEU A 499 8.09 6.39 32.18
N SER A 500 7.11 6.14 33.06
CA SER A 500 7.34 5.65 34.42
C SER A 500 7.15 4.13 34.51
N ILE A 501 7.94 3.48 35.38
CA ILE A 501 7.96 2.02 35.55
C ILE A 501 6.86 1.53 36.51
N ARG A 502 6.36 2.34 37.46
CA ARG A 502 5.31 1.91 38.43
C ARG A 502 4.39 3.06 38.86
N LYS A 503 3.11 2.74 39.09
CA LYS A 503 2.04 3.69 39.44
C LYS A 503 2.11 4.24 40.87
N ASN A 504 2.87 3.61 41.77
CA ASN A 504 2.91 3.96 43.19
C ASN A 504 4.35 4.12 43.67
N HIS A 505 4.63 5.24 44.35
CA HIS A 505 5.81 5.63 45.13
C HIS A 505 6.78 6.69 44.55
N VAL A 506 7.25 7.48 45.51
CA VAL A 506 8.09 8.67 45.49
C VAL A 506 9.31 8.53 44.58
N PHE A 507 9.53 9.53 43.73
CA PHE A 507 10.69 9.65 42.87
C PHE A 507 11.95 9.88 43.73
N PRO A 508 12.95 8.98 43.71
CA PRO A 508 14.09 9.09 44.63
C PRO A 508 15.10 10.19 44.27
N ASN A 509 15.11 10.74 43.05
CA ASN A 509 16.23 11.59 42.61
C ASN A 509 15.80 12.81 41.77
N LEU A 510 15.63 13.95 42.44
CA LEU A 510 15.25 15.26 41.86
C LEU A 510 16.27 15.83 40.86
N GLY A 511 17.55 15.47 40.97
CA GLY A 511 18.64 16.13 40.24
C GLY A 511 18.66 15.92 38.72
N ASN A 512 18.08 14.82 38.24
CA ASN A 512 18.31 14.32 36.88
C ASN A 512 17.27 14.79 35.85
N VAL A 513 15.98 14.76 36.21
CA VAL A 513 14.92 15.38 35.40
C VAL A 513 15.17 16.87 35.27
N ARG A 514 15.65 17.51 36.34
CA ARG A 514 16.07 18.90 36.33
C ARG A 514 17.20 19.18 35.32
N LYS A 515 18.23 18.33 35.27
CA LYS A 515 19.31 18.44 34.26
C LYS A 515 18.76 18.31 32.83
N LEU A 516 17.89 17.34 32.57
CA LEU A 516 17.24 17.20 31.26
C LEU A 516 16.48 18.49 30.88
N MET A 517 15.67 19.03 31.79
CA MET A 517 14.92 20.26 31.51
C MET A 517 15.85 21.47 31.31
N HIS A 518 16.97 21.56 32.03
CA HIS A 518 18.01 22.57 31.77
C HIS A 518 18.68 22.38 30.41
N THR A 519 18.91 21.15 29.93
CA THR A 519 19.52 20.95 28.60
C THR A 519 18.62 21.39 27.44
N VAL A 520 17.30 21.44 27.64
CA VAL A 520 16.35 21.85 26.60
C VAL A 520 15.83 23.27 26.77
N THR A 521 16.46 24.12 27.59
CA THR A 521 16.02 25.52 27.77
C THR A 521 16.19 26.39 26.53
N ASN A 522 17.15 26.03 25.68
CA ASN A 522 17.51 26.84 24.51
C ASN A 522 16.65 26.57 23.27
N VAL A 523 15.74 25.59 23.32
CA VAL A 523 14.92 25.17 22.18
C VAL A 523 13.87 26.22 21.80
N LYS A 524 13.54 26.29 20.50
CA LYS A 524 12.44 27.13 19.99
C LYS A 524 11.11 26.40 20.00
N LYS A 525 11.13 25.09 19.79
CA LYS A 525 9.96 24.22 19.78
C LYS A 525 10.12 23.10 20.82
N LEU A 526 9.14 22.97 21.71
CA LEU A 526 9.14 21.92 22.72
C LEU A 526 7.81 21.19 22.72
N TYR A 527 7.87 19.86 22.77
CA TYR A 527 6.70 19.02 23.00
C TYR A 527 6.89 18.14 24.24
N LEU A 528 5.89 18.14 25.12
CA LEU A 528 5.90 17.37 26.38
C LEU A 528 4.68 16.44 26.45
N SER A 529 4.93 15.16 26.78
CA SER A 529 3.85 14.18 27.00
C SER A 529 3.12 14.39 28.33
N PRO A 530 1.91 13.85 28.52
CA PRO A 530 1.11 14.07 29.74
C PRO A 530 1.82 13.53 31.00
N ARG A 531 2.56 12.42 30.84
CA ARG A 531 3.37 11.83 31.90
C ARG A 531 4.64 12.62 32.16
N THR A 532 5.30 13.12 31.11
CA THR A 532 6.44 14.04 31.27
C THR A 532 6.03 15.25 32.11
N LEU A 533 4.88 15.84 31.81
CA LEU A 533 4.33 16.98 32.56
C LEU A 533 4.09 16.66 34.03
N GLY A 534 3.40 15.55 34.34
CA GLY A 534 3.18 15.14 35.73
C GLY A 534 4.47 14.91 36.53
N ILE A 535 5.47 14.28 35.90
CA ILE A 535 6.79 14.04 36.51
C ILE A 535 7.52 15.37 36.78
N VAL A 536 7.52 16.27 35.79
CA VAL A 536 8.18 17.57 35.86
C VAL A 536 7.54 18.45 36.94
N LEU A 537 6.21 18.44 37.08
CA LEU A 537 5.53 19.18 38.16
C LEU A 537 5.78 18.64 39.55
N GLY A 538 5.68 17.32 39.73
CA GLY A 538 5.91 16.69 41.02
C GLY A 538 7.34 16.90 41.54
N LEU A 539 8.30 17.16 40.65
CA LEU A 539 9.73 17.23 40.97
C LEU A 539 10.38 18.60 40.81
N CYS A 540 9.78 19.54 40.09
CA CYS A 540 10.39 20.83 39.78
C CYS A 540 9.49 22.04 40.11
N SER A 541 8.42 21.87 40.90
CA SER A 541 7.45 22.92 41.27
C SER A 541 8.07 24.23 41.80
N HIS A 542 9.24 24.17 42.47
CA HIS A 542 9.91 25.34 43.06
C HIS A 542 11.17 25.81 42.31
N ALA A 543 11.59 25.12 41.24
CA ALA A 543 12.84 25.41 40.54
C ALA A 543 12.80 25.02 39.05
N MET A 544 11.70 25.34 38.37
CA MET A 544 11.61 25.15 36.92
C MET A 544 12.66 26.00 36.18
N PRO A 545 13.28 25.44 35.13
CA PRO A 545 14.11 26.25 34.26
C PRO A 545 13.26 27.23 33.43
N VAL A 546 13.82 28.40 33.15
CA VAL A 546 13.18 29.44 32.34
C VAL A 546 13.49 29.19 30.86
N PHE A 547 12.47 29.21 30.01
CA PHE A 547 12.54 28.97 28.58
C PHE A 547 12.51 30.29 27.81
N ASN A 548 13.66 30.96 27.72
CA ASN A 548 13.74 32.30 27.12
C ASN A 548 13.56 32.31 25.59
N ASN A 549 13.94 31.24 24.90
CA ASN A 549 13.92 31.17 23.43
C ASN A 549 12.70 30.43 22.86
N LEU A 550 11.82 29.91 23.72
CA LEU A 550 10.73 29.03 23.33
C LEU A 550 9.59 29.85 22.72
N THR A 551 9.33 29.64 21.42
CA THR A 551 8.24 30.31 20.70
C THR A 551 7.06 29.38 20.45
N TYR A 552 7.28 28.06 20.48
CA TYR A 552 6.26 27.04 20.24
C TYR A 552 6.29 25.97 21.33
N LEU A 553 5.18 25.76 22.02
CA LEU A 553 5.02 24.74 23.04
C LEU A 553 3.82 23.87 22.71
N ALA A 554 4.02 22.56 22.65
CA ALA A 554 2.96 21.60 22.46
C ALA A 554 2.88 20.65 23.67
N ILE A 555 1.71 20.57 24.27
CA ILE A 555 1.45 19.75 25.44
C ILE A 555 0.29 18.81 25.14
N GLU A 556 0.46 17.55 25.52
CA GLU A 556 -0.62 16.59 25.49
C GLU A 556 -1.25 16.50 26.87
N THR A 557 -2.56 16.69 26.92
CA THR A 557 -3.36 16.70 28.13
C THR A 557 -3.83 15.29 28.44
N SER A 558 -3.90 14.99 29.73
CA SER A 558 -4.65 13.87 30.26
C SER A 558 -5.57 14.39 31.35
N VAL A 559 -6.56 13.58 31.73
CA VAL A 559 -7.61 13.97 32.66
C VAL A 559 -7.08 14.50 33.99
N ASP A 560 -5.86 14.10 34.41
CA ASP A 560 -5.35 14.33 35.76
C ASP A 560 -4.10 15.23 35.86
N THR A 561 -3.30 15.43 34.80
CA THR A 561 -1.93 16.00 34.97
C THR A 561 -1.65 17.36 34.34
N ALA A 562 -2.41 17.78 33.33
CA ALA A 562 -1.98 18.90 32.50
C ALA A 562 -2.34 20.29 33.03
N TRP A 563 -3.48 20.43 33.71
CA TRP A 563 -3.95 21.72 34.21
C TRP A 563 -3.24 22.21 35.47
N GLN A 564 -2.72 21.27 36.27
CA GLN A 564 -1.77 21.56 37.34
C GLN A 564 -0.47 22.15 36.77
N ALA A 565 -0.11 21.77 35.53
CA ALA A 565 1.13 22.21 34.89
C ALA A 565 1.09 23.63 34.35
N MET A 566 -0.10 24.05 33.91
CA MET A 566 -0.26 25.26 33.12
C MET A 566 0.33 26.48 33.83
N PRO A 567 -0.04 26.86 35.07
CA PRO A 567 0.48 28.08 35.69
C PRO A 567 2.02 28.14 35.77
N VAL A 568 2.63 26.99 36.04
CA VAL A 568 4.08 26.85 36.16
C VAL A 568 4.76 27.00 34.79
N LEU A 569 4.17 26.40 33.74
CA LEU A 569 4.65 26.56 32.36
C LEU A 569 4.44 27.99 31.84
N LEU A 570 3.31 28.62 32.18
CA LEU A 570 2.98 29.99 31.79
C LEU A 570 4.00 31.00 32.38
N LYS A 571 4.41 30.81 33.64
CA LYS A 571 5.42 31.66 34.29
C LYS A 571 6.84 31.47 33.74
N THR A 572 7.14 30.30 33.17
CA THR A 572 8.50 29.94 32.75
C THR A 572 8.78 30.23 31.27
N CYS A 573 7.76 30.53 30.47
CA CYS A 573 7.87 30.76 29.02
C CYS A 573 7.54 32.22 28.66
N SER A 574 8.53 33.12 28.72
CA SER A 574 8.34 34.57 28.58
C SER A 574 8.13 35.09 27.15
N HIS A 575 8.50 34.33 26.12
CA HIS A 575 8.39 34.74 24.70
C HIS A 575 7.52 33.79 23.86
N LEU A 576 6.66 33.00 24.49
CA LEU A 576 5.87 32.00 23.79
C LEU A 576 4.86 32.65 22.83
N GLU A 577 4.91 32.28 21.55
CA GLU A 577 4.00 32.81 20.54
C GLU A 577 2.86 31.83 20.23
N THR A 578 3.15 30.52 20.21
CA THR A 578 2.21 29.47 19.85
C THR A 578 2.12 28.41 20.95
N LEU A 579 0.91 28.14 21.42
CA LEU A 579 0.59 27.04 22.34
C LEU A 579 -0.30 26.01 21.64
N VAL A 580 0.06 24.73 21.72
CA VAL A 580 -0.72 23.61 21.17
C VAL A 580 -1.13 22.67 22.29
N ILE A 581 -2.42 22.44 22.43
CA ILE A 581 -3.02 21.52 23.40
C ILE A 581 -3.57 20.32 22.64
N LYS A 582 -3.00 19.13 22.86
CA LYS A 582 -3.46 17.85 22.29
C LYS A 582 -4.17 17.01 23.34
N GLY A 583 -5.18 16.22 22.99
CA GLY A 583 -5.91 15.37 23.96
C GLY A 583 -7.17 16.01 24.57
N GLY A 584 -7.66 17.11 23.98
CA GLY A 584 -8.86 17.83 24.44
C GLY A 584 -8.65 18.77 25.64
N LEU A 585 -9.72 19.45 26.05
CA LEU A 585 -9.71 20.43 27.16
C LEU A 585 -10.36 19.91 28.45
N LEU A 586 -10.76 18.64 28.48
CA LEU A 586 -11.42 18.01 29.62
C LEU A 586 -10.41 17.58 30.70
N HIS A 587 -10.78 17.77 31.96
CA HIS A 587 -10.00 17.30 33.11
C HIS A 587 -10.90 17.00 34.32
N CYS A 588 -10.40 16.21 35.26
CA CYS A 588 -10.98 16.00 36.57
C CYS A 588 -10.76 17.26 37.42
N VAL A 589 -11.84 17.86 37.92
CA VAL A 589 -11.72 18.98 38.86
C VAL A 589 -11.14 18.43 40.16
N THR A 590 -9.92 18.85 40.48
CA THR A 590 -9.21 18.48 41.71
C THR A 590 -8.89 19.74 42.50
N PHE A 591 -8.61 19.60 43.80
CA PHE A 591 -8.16 20.73 44.64
C PHE A 591 -6.83 21.34 44.15
N ASP A 592 -6.09 20.60 43.32
CA ASP A 592 -4.79 20.99 42.78
C ASP A 592 -4.88 21.72 41.43
N CYS A 593 -6.08 21.96 40.91
CA CYS A 593 -6.22 22.71 39.67
C CYS A 593 -5.58 24.10 39.83
N GLY A 594 -4.70 24.46 38.90
CA GLY A 594 -3.97 25.74 38.92
C GLY A 594 -4.79 26.90 38.35
N ASP A 595 -4.42 28.15 38.65
CA ASP A 595 -5.16 29.40 38.34
C ASP A 595 -5.51 29.64 36.85
N ALA A 596 -4.93 28.86 35.95
CA ALA A 596 -5.27 28.80 34.53
C ALA A 596 -6.55 27.99 34.22
N CYS A 597 -7.11 27.27 35.21
CA CYS A 597 -8.35 26.52 35.09
C CYS A 597 -9.59 27.35 35.45
N ASN A 598 -10.66 27.22 34.66
CA ASN A 598 -11.95 27.83 34.95
C ASN A 598 -12.64 27.31 36.25
N CYS A 599 -12.16 26.19 36.80
CA CYS A 599 -12.77 25.45 37.91
C CYS A 599 -12.53 26.04 39.32
N ILE A 600 -11.60 26.98 39.50
CA ILE A 600 -11.27 27.59 40.81
C ILE A 600 -12.29 28.68 41.17
N SER A 601 -12.37 29.16 42.42
CA SER A 601 -13.21 30.32 42.84
C SER A 601 -12.42 31.64 42.83
N ARG A 602 -13.11 32.78 42.97
CA ARG A 602 -12.89 34.04 42.23
C ARG A 602 -11.74 34.98 42.66
N GLU A 603 -10.95 34.72 43.69
CA GLU A 603 -10.02 35.75 44.21
C GLU A 603 -8.63 35.74 43.54
N GLU A 604 -8.17 34.61 42.99
CA GLU A 604 -6.87 34.49 42.31
C GLU A 604 -6.95 33.98 40.86
N LYS A 605 -8.16 34.01 40.28
CA LYS A 605 -8.39 33.53 38.91
C LYS A 605 -7.49 34.22 37.89
N CYS A 606 -6.84 33.40 37.06
CA CYS A 606 -6.28 33.80 35.77
C CYS A 606 -5.10 34.76 35.81
N ARG A 607 -4.42 34.95 36.95
CA ARG A 607 -3.20 35.79 37.02
C ARG A 607 -2.13 35.28 36.05
N SER A 608 -1.98 33.97 35.93
CA SER A 608 -1.02 33.35 35.00
C SER A 608 -1.43 33.46 33.52
N LEU A 609 -2.72 33.57 33.21
CA LEU A 609 -3.19 33.74 31.82
C LEU A 609 -3.12 35.20 31.36
N ALA A 610 -3.40 36.14 32.27
CA ALA A 610 -3.41 37.57 31.97
C ALA A 610 -2.03 38.12 31.59
N SER A 611 -0.96 37.51 32.08
CA SER A 611 0.43 37.89 31.77
C SER A 611 1.02 37.14 30.57
N PHE A 612 0.24 36.30 29.88
CA PHE A 612 0.77 35.36 28.90
C PHE A 612 0.78 35.92 27.46
N PRO A 613 1.94 35.93 26.75
CA PRO A 613 2.09 36.63 25.47
C PRO A 613 1.65 35.82 24.23
N VAL A 614 0.89 34.73 24.40
CA VAL A 614 0.54 33.84 23.28
C VAL A 614 -0.32 34.52 22.24
N LYS A 615 0.13 34.43 20.98
CA LYS A 615 -0.51 34.98 19.79
C LYS A 615 -1.39 33.95 19.08
N ARG A 616 -1.02 32.66 19.13
CA ARG A 616 -1.73 31.56 18.48
C ARG A 616 -1.99 30.39 19.43
N LEU A 617 -3.26 29.96 19.54
CA LEU A 617 -3.65 28.80 20.32
C LEU A 617 -4.21 27.71 19.42
N GLU A 618 -3.68 26.49 19.52
CA GLU A 618 -4.16 25.34 18.76
C GLU A 618 -4.71 24.26 19.70
N ILE A 619 -5.95 23.82 19.48
CA ILE A 619 -6.61 22.78 20.28
C ILE A 619 -6.89 21.58 19.38
N ARG A 620 -6.37 20.41 19.72
CA ARG A 620 -6.61 19.15 19.00
C ARG A 620 -7.49 18.20 19.80
N GLU A 621 -8.24 17.36 19.07
CA GLU A 621 -9.18 16.37 19.61
C GLU A 621 -10.36 16.97 20.38
N PHE A 622 -10.86 18.11 19.91
CA PHE A 622 -12.02 18.78 20.49
C PHE A 622 -13.30 17.94 20.31
N GLN A 623 -14.06 17.75 21.39
CA GLN A 623 -15.27 16.92 21.41
C GLN A 623 -16.57 17.74 21.49
N GLY A 624 -16.47 19.07 21.68
CA GLY A 624 -17.64 19.96 21.69
C GLY A 624 -18.44 19.98 22.99
N GLN A 625 -17.91 19.41 24.08
CA GLN A 625 -18.61 19.38 25.35
C GLN A 625 -18.74 20.78 25.97
N LEU A 626 -19.80 21.02 26.76
CA LEU A 626 -20.05 22.32 27.40
C LEU A 626 -18.86 22.83 28.23
N ARG A 627 -18.13 21.93 28.90
CA ARG A 627 -16.93 22.26 29.67
C ARG A 627 -15.78 22.74 28.78
N GLU A 628 -15.57 22.14 27.62
CA GLU A 628 -14.54 22.58 26.67
C GLU A 628 -14.89 23.94 26.07
N LYS A 629 -16.17 24.17 25.73
CA LYS A 629 -16.68 25.48 25.29
C LYS A 629 -16.45 26.57 26.33
N ASN A 630 -16.73 26.27 27.60
CA ASN A 630 -16.48 27.20 28.70
C ASN A 630 -14.99 27.51 28.88
N MET A 631 -14.12 26.54 28.63
CA MET A 631 -12.67 26.74 28.65
C MET A 631 -12.18 27.60 27.47
N ILE A 632 -12.75 27.43 26.27
CA ILE A 632 -12.46 28.32 25.14
C ILE A 632 -12.88 29.75 25.47
N LYS A 633 -14.08 29.95 26.03
CA LYS A 633 -14.54 31.28 26.49
C LYS A 633 -13.59 31.87 27.55
N HIS A 634 -13.09 31.03 28.45
CA HIS A 634 -12.11 31.40 29.47
C HIS A 634 -10.79 31.91 28.84
N PHE A 635 -10.26 31.19 27.84
CA PHE A 635 -9.04 31.61 27.12
C PHE A 635 -9.25 32.90 26.32
N LEU A 636 -10.38 33.03 25.61
CA LEU A 636 -10.69 34.24 24.84
C LEU A 636 -10.79 35.49 25.72
N TYR A 637 -11.25 35.33 26.98
CA TYR A 637 -11.39 36.45 27.91
C TYR A 637 -10.04 36.85 28.53
N TYR A 638 -9.26 35.87 28.99
CA TYR A 638 -8.06 36.12 29.81
C TYR A 638 -6.72 36.13 29.06
N LEU A 639 -6.66 35.75 27.78
CA LEU A 639 -5.43 35.86 26.97
C LEU A 639 -5.43 37.18 26.17
N PRO A 640 -4.69 38.22 26.62
CA PRO A 640 -4.77 39.54 25.99
C PRO A 640 -4.16 39.58 24.58
N CYS A 641 -3.09 38.83 24.34
CA CYS A 641 -2.29 38.88 23.10
C CYS A 641 -2.76 37.92 22.00
N LEU A 642 -3.81 37.14 22.24
CA LEU A 642 -4.29 36.12 21.32
C LEU A 642 -4.84 36.76 20.04
N LYS A 643 -4.34 36.31 18.89
CA LYS A 643 -4.75 36.76 17.55
C LYS A 643 -5.44 35.67 16.74
N GLU A 644 -4.99 34.43 16.89
CA GLU A 644 -5.50 33.29 16.14
C GLU A 644 -5.78 32.09 17.06
N MET A 645 -6.90 31.40 16.84
CA MET A 645 -7.24 30.16 17.54
C MET A 645 -7.69 29.10 16.54
N ASP A 646 -6.99 27.97 16.48
CA ASP A 646 -7.30 26.85 15.60
C ASP A 646 -7.84 25.67 16.42
N ILE A 647 -9.00 25.13 16.05
CA ILE A 647 -9.68 24.03 16.75
C ILE A 647 -9.84 22.85 15.78
N TYR A 648 -9.28 21.69 16.13
CA TYR A 648 -9.38 20.45 15.35
C TYR A 648 -10.30 19.45 16.06
N VAL A 649 -11.38 19.07 15.38
CA VAL A 649 -12.40 18.14 15.89
C VAL A 649 -11.90 16.69 15.82
N LYS A 650 -12.22 15.87 16.84
CA LYS A 650 -11.83 14.45 16.93
C LYS A 650 -12.51 13.59 15.83
N ASP A 651 -11.75 12.67 15.23
CA ASP A 651 -12.11 11.89 14.02
C ASP A 651 -13.42 11.09 14.12
N ASP A 652 -13.84 10.66 15.31
CA ASP A 652 -15.03 9.84 15.52
C ASP A 652 -16.35 10.63 15.54
N LEU A 653 -16.31 11.96 15.32
CA LEU A 653 -17.47 12.86 15.43
C LEU A 653 -17.64 13.76 14.18
N PRO A 654 -17.95 13.21 13.00
CA PRO A 654 -18.08 14.00 11.77
C PRO A 654 -19.22 15.03 11.81
N GLN A 655 -20.28 14.80 12.62
CA GLN A 655 -21.44 15.71 12.74
C GLN A 655 -21.08 17.10 13.34
N LEU A 656 -20.04 17.17 14.18
CA LEU A 656 -19.61 18.40 14.84
C LEU A 656 -18.84 19.37 13.91
N SER A 657 -18.24 18.87 12.84
CA SER A 657 -17.56 19.71 11.83
C SER A 657 -18.51 20.46 10.90
N SER A 658 -19.75 19.98 10.76
CA SER A 658 -20.80 20.57 9.92
C SER A 658 -21.70 21.58 10.64
N ASP A 659 -21.71 21.59 11.98
CA ASP A 659 -22.51 22.51 12.78
C ASP A 659 -21.82 23.87 12.95
N PHE A 660 -21.92 24.73 11.93
CA PHE A 660 -21.48 26.14 12.00
C PHE A 660 -22.12 26.91 13.19
N ASN A 661 -23.34 26.53 13.59
CA ASN A 661 -24.05 27.15 14.72
C ASN A 661 -23.39 26.89 16.08
N LEU A 662 -22.62 25.81 16.23
CA LEU A 662 -22.00 25.44 17.50
C LEU A 662 -20.87 26.40 17.93
N PHE A 663 -20.28 27.11 16.94
CA PHE A 663 -19.15 28.02 17.11
C PHE A 663 -19.54 29.50 17.05
N ASN A 664 -20.76 29.82 16.59
CA ASN A 664 -21.32 31.18 16.67
C ASN A 664 -21.42 31.67 18.13
N ASP A 665 -21.63 30.75 19.09
CA ASP A 665 -21.67 31.03 20.53
C ASP A 665 -20.31 31.34 21.19
N LEU A 666 -19.21 31.22 20.44
CA LEU A 666 -17.83 31.46 20.90
C LEU A 666 -17.29 32.84 20.47
N SER A 667 -18.11 33.70 19.89
CA SER A 667 -17.76 35.05 19.38
C SER A 667 -17.50 36.08 20.51
N GLY A 668 -16.62 35.78 21.45
CA GLY A 668 -16.32 36.62 22.61
C GLY A 668 -15.36 37.78 22.36
N ARG A 669 -14.60 37.78 21.25
CA ARG A 669 -13.70 38.88 20.87
C ARG A 669 -13.69 39.08 19.35
N PRO A 670 -14.03 40.26 18.81
CA PRO A 670 -14.06 40.50 17.37
C PRO A 670 -12.66 40.48 16.71
N ASN A 671 -11.59 40.62 17.49
CA ASN A 671 -10.21 40.74 16.98
C ASN A 671 -9.43 39.41 16.91
N VAL A 672 -10.04 38.29 17.31
CA VAL A 672 -9.39 36.96 17.28
C VAL A 672 -9.95 36.15 16.12
N LYS A 673 -9.09 35.70 15.21
CA LYS A 673 -9.48 34.80 14.11
C LYS A 673 -9.60 33.37 14.64
N ILE A 674 -10.82 32.84 14.71
CA ILE A 674 -11.08 31.44 15.09
C ILE A 674 -11.27 30.61 13.83
N LYS A 675 -10.49 29.54 13.66
CA LYS A 675 -10.65 28.57 12.57
C LYS A 675 -10.97 27.21 13.15
N VAL A 676 -11.97 26.55 12.58
CA VAL A 676 -12.36 25.20 12.94
C VAL A 676 -12.03 24.29 11.77
N HIS A 677 -11.28 23.23 12.06
CA HIS A 677 -10.83 22.27 11.09
C HIS A 677 -11.49 20.92 11.35
N GLY A 678 -11.94 20.26 10.27
CA GLY A 678 -12.23 18.83 10.29
C GLY A 678 -10.95 18.01 10.53
N SER A 679 -11.13 16.71 10.78
CA SER A 679 -10.06 15.73 11.04
C SER A 679 -8.80 15.96 10.18
N LEU A 680 -7.63 15.92 10.82
CA LEU A 680 -6.32 15.90 10.17
C LEU A 680 -6.02 14.46 9.69
N THR A 681 -6.48 14.09 8.50
CA THR A 681 -5.91 12.93 7.77
C THR A 681 -4.66 13.31 7.01
#